data_AF-R9P3E2-F1
#
_entry.id   AF-R9P3E2-F1
#
_cell.length_a   1.000
_cell.length_b   1.000
_cell.length_c   1.000
_cell.angle_alpha   90.00
_cell.angle_beta   90.00
_cell.angle_gamma   90.00
#
_symmetry.space_group_name_H-M   'P 1'
#
loop_
_entity.id
_entity.type
_entity.pdbx_description
1 polymer ?
#
loop_
_entity_poly.entity_id
_entity_poly.type
_entity_poly.pdbx_seq_one_letter_code
_entity_poly.pdbx_strand_id
1 'polypeptide(L)'
;MPSNQLASPPAGDNRTFWFRDAVVYQIWPASYKDSNNDGIGDIQGIISTLNYVKSLGVDTIWLSPMYDSPQIDMGYDISDYQNVYPPYGTLQDMDELIRECHARGIKLILDLVINHTSDQHAWFQEAKKSKDNAKRDWYIWRPAKYDAKTGERRPPNNWRGALNQSAWTWDEATQEYYLHLFTPQQPDLNWTNDECRRTLYSDTIEFWLKRGINGFRVDTVNLYSKPMDFPDAPITDVNAEWQIGDTVFCNGPRMHEYLQEMGAIFAKYDAMTVGELPSTPNIQDVLRYISAERNELSQVFQFDISILGRDENDFYATHPFTLQELKEVVEKWQRYTEGTDAWPTVFLENHDLPRAINKYASDKQEFITASGKMLALMESGLTGTLYIYQGQEIGMTNVPTSWGHEEYKDVIAVNYYRDAETRSGGDATVLKKTLDDINRQGRDSARTPVQWNSKPNGGFSTDPNTVPWMRTNDNFTSINVAAQEKDDQSVLAFYRKVLALRKQYASLLARGGFRLLDRENQQLFKYMKIAEGGKDDDAGERAFAVLNFSDLPQEYTVPEEAGGSKATMLVETLEKDPSSNRPCGFTCALLGLEDKVEEPTLIFFNHDHTPWPDCLHNMGNSVEDHRNDIVVDQLAGVRPPMTTTASIATSELGKEASEKLSKVGSQTTSTELGSAHPPITDAALQQVRLRRALGERTIQMIALAGTIGTGLFLGSGKALATSGPLSILISYSLVGVIVYLTLVALGEMSAFVPTSGGFGVFASRFCSSHGGFSVNINYVLNDAISVASDLTASQILLRYWVSEHVFPGWALSLIFLAFLVAANAISVRGYAELEYVLSLLKITTIVVFIIVGIVVNAGVNDTKSYLGFKYWTIGDAPFVGGFGGWVSSFVTASFAFGGTESLCITAGETRNPAKTIPKTIRNVFWRILLFYILALFIIGIDIPYNMPGLKSKSAAVSPFTLVFQQVGSHGAASFMNAVVMTSALSAANHAAYAGTRILHSMAVNGQAPKIFATVSKTTRVPWVALACVMSVSGLCFGSSYIGAGDLWNWLQNLVGVSNQLSWAAIGVSSIRFHKAVIRQGKESSLVYKNWTQPWGPYVVVIGSVLMILVQGWTAFKPFNVSDFFSYYIELAFFALAFVGWKLWKGTKLIPIEEIDLYTDTVQYERDLRRRRRDLIREGAGDKLPVLLEDEEDQEQDNEEQAEVEQEQKHESKKEKVRAVASRASQYLCF
;
A
#
# COMPACT_ATOMS: atom_id res chain seq x y z
N MET A 1 -4.72 12.60 -8.81
CA MET A 1 -3.99 13.59 -9.65
C MET A 1 -4.99 14.38 -10.50
N PRO A 2 -4.66 15.55 -11.06
CA PRO A 2 -5.49 16.17 -12.09
C PRO A 2 -5.67 15.26 -13.31
N SER A 3 -6.86 15.25 -13.88
CA SER A 3 -7.24 14.63 -15.15
C SER A 3 -6.22 14.86 -16.28
N ASN A 4 -5.60 16.04 -16.33
CA ASN A 4 -4.55 16.41 -17.30
C ASN A 4 -3.15 15.82 -17.00
N GLN A 5 -2.99 14.97 -15.98
CA GLN A 5 -1.73 14.31 -15.59
C GLN A 5 -1.78 12.78 -15.64
N LEU A 6 -2.82 12.18 -16.23
CA LEU A 6 -2.63 10.88 -16.86
C LEU A 6 -1.56 11.06 -17.93
N ALA A 7 -0.40 10.43 -17.73
CA ALA A 7 0.60 10.34 -18.79
C ALA A 7 -0.09 9.78 -20.04
N SER A 8 0.19 10.37 -21.21
CA SER A 8 -0.43 9.95 -22.47
C SER A 8 -0.44 8.43 -22.55
N PRO A 9 -1.62 7.78 -22.74
CA PRO A 9 -1.72 6.34 -22.64
C PRO A 9 -0.67 5.65 -23.52
N PRO A 10 -0.07 4.53 -23.06
CA PRO A 10 0.97 3.84 -23.83
C PRO A 10 0.45 3.57 -25.24
N ALA A 11 1.26 3.89 -26.25
CA ALA A 11 0.82 4.02 -27.64
C ALA A 11 -0.03 2.81 -28.11
N GLY A 12 -1.35 3.01 -28.21
CA GLY A 12 -2.34 1.96 -28.50
C GLY A 12 -3.48 1.83 -27.48
N ASP A 13 -3.37 2.45 -26.31
CA ASP A 13 -4.43 2.51 -25.29
C ASP A 13 -5.39 3.68 -25.57
N ASN A 14 -6.67 3.37 -25.84
CA ASN A 14 -7.70 4.31 -26.26
C ASN A 14 -8.67 4.70 -25.12
N ARG A 15 -8.40 4.31 -23.86
CA ARG A 15 -9.32 4.53 -22.73
C ARG A 15 -9.52 6.02 -22.46
N THR A 16 -10.77 6.45 -22.35
CA THR A 16 -11.14 7.88 -22.18
C THR A 16 -11.43 8.28 -20.73
N PHE A 17 -11.60 7.31 -19.83
CA PHE A 17 -11.97 7.52 -18.42
C PHE A 17 -13.25 8.35 -18.23
N TRP A 18 -14.17 8.29 -19.20
CA TRP A 18 -15.43 9.05 -19.24
C TRP A 18 -16.29 8.93 -17.96
N PHE A 19 -16.11 7.84 -17.20
CA PHE A 19 -16.88 7.54 -16.00
C PHE A 19 -16.58 8.49 -14.83
N ARG A 20 -15.43 9.18 -14.82
CA ARG A 20 -15.02 10.04 -13.69
C ARG A 20 -16.00 11.18 -13.38
N ASP A 21 -16.71 11.66 -14.41
CA ASP A 21 -17.71 12.72 -14.29
C ASP A 21 -19.15 12.20 -14.37
N ALA A 22 -19.34 10.88 -14.47
CA ALA A 22 -20.65 10.28 -14.71
C ALA A 22 -21.53 10.26 -13.46
N VAL A 23 -22.81 10.58 -13.66
CA VAL A 23 -23.89 10.21 -12.73
C VAL A 23 -24.50 8.91 -13.24
N VAL A 24 -24.42 7.87 -12.44
CA VAL A 24 -24.97 6.52 -12.71
C VAL A 24 -26.30 6.35 -11.97
N TYR A 25 -27.31 5.83 -12.67
CA TYR A 25 -28.60 5.50 -12.08
C TYR A 25 -28.80 3.98 -12.13
N GLN A 26 -28.97 3.34 -10.97
CA GLN A 26 -29.22 1.89 -10.91
C GLN A 26 -30.71 1.60 -11.06
N ILE A 27 -31.02 0.64 -11.94
CA ILE A 27 -32.35 0.10 -12.19
C ILE A 27 -32.39 -1.38 -11.77
N TRP A 28 -33.35 -1.71 -10.91
CA TRP A 28 -33.76 -3.05 -10.53
C TRP A 28 -34.99 -3.45 -11.36
N PRO A 29 -34.84 -4.27 -12.42
CA PRO A 29 -35.85 -4.42 -13.47
C PRO A 29 -37.23 -4.78 -12.93
N ALA A 30 -37.33 -5.84 -12.12
CA ALA A 30 -38.57 -6.37 -11.57
C ALA A 30 -39.46 -5.34 -10.86
N SER A 31 -38.89 -4.26 -10.32
CA SER A 31 -39.64 -3.26 -9.52
C SER A 31 -39.64 -1.87 -10.14
N TYR A 32 -39.02 -1.69 -11.30
CA TYR A 32 -38.88 -0.37 -11.88
C TYR A 32 -40.15 0.11 -12.58
N LYS A 33 -40.56 -0.54 -13.67
CA LYS A 33 -41.79 -0.20 -14.39
C LYS A 33 -42.32 -1.41 -15.16
N ASP A 34 -43.56 -1.78 -14.90
CA ASP A 34 -44.33 -2.77 -15.66
C ASP A 34 -45.04 -2.06 -16.84
N SER A 35 -44.90 -2.61 -18.04
CA SER A 35 -45.54 -2.15 -19.28
C SER A 35 -46.63 -3.09 -19.82
N ASN A 36 -46.65 -4.36 -19.39
CA ASN A 36 -47.49 -5.42 -19.96
C ASN A 36 -48.67 -5.86 -19.03
N ASN A 37 -48.62 -5.44 -17.75
CA ASN A 37 -49.54 -5.70 -16.64
C ASN A 37 -49.45 -7.10 -15.98
N ASP A 38 -48.33 -7.81 -16.11
CA ASP A 38 -48.07 -9.11 -15.46
C ASP A 38 -47.63 -9.00 -13.99
N GLY A 39 -47.27 -7.79 -13.53
CA GLY A 39 -46.84 -7.51 -12.15
C GLY A 39 -45.33 -7.52 -11.93
N ILE A 40 -44.53 -7.71 -12.98
CA ILE A 40 -43.07 -7.62 -12.98
C ILE A 40 -42.65 -6.46 -13.90
N GLY A 41 -41.61 -5.73 -13.50
CA GLY A 41 -41.07 -4.63 -14.29
C GLY A 41 -40.17 -5.13 -15.41
N ASP A 42 -40.25 -4.49 -16.59
CA ASP A 42 -39.72 -5.03 -17.85
C ASP A 42 -38.92 -3.99 -18.65
N ILE A 43 -38.24 -4.44 -19.72
CA ILE A 43 -37.34 -3.61 -20.54
C ILE A 43 -38.10 -2.51 -21.29
N GLN A 44 -39.32 -2.77 -21.78
CA GLN A 44 -40.15 -1.76 -22.44
C GLN A 44 -40.66 -0.71 -21.44
N GLY A 45 -40.94 -1.14 -20.21
CA GLY A 45 -41.11 -0.28 -19.05
C GLY A 45 -39.92 0.66 -18.85
N ILE A 46 -38.70 0.15 -18.85
CA ILE A 46 -37.46 0.97 -18.75
C ILE A 46 -37.34 1.94 -19.92
N ILE A 47 -37.52 1.48 -21.16
CA ILE A 47 -37.44 2.32 -22.37
C ILE A 47 -38.41 3.52 -22.26
N SER A 48 -39.63 3.29 -21.76
CA SER A 48 -40.66 4.31 -21.62
C SER A 48 -40.25 5.48 -20.68
N THR A 49 -39.33 5.25 -19.73
CA THR A 49 -38.91 6.24 -18.73
C THR A 49 -37.56 6.89 -19.04
N LEU A 50 -36.86 6.53 -20.13
CA LEU A 50 -35.51 7.07 -20.41
C LEU A 50 -35.47 8.60 -20.50
N ASN A 51 -36.59 9.25 -20.84
CA ASN A 51 -36.71 10.71 -20.80
C ASN A 51 -36.76 11.27 -19.36
N TYR A 52 -37.39 10.55 -18.43
CA TYR A 52 -37.36 10.87 -16.99
C TYR A 52 -35.95 10.70 -16.45
N VAL A 53 -35.29 9.56 -16.70
CA VAL A 53 -33.90 9.32 -16.29
C VAL A 53 -32.97 10.39 -16.86
N LYS A 54 -33.15 10.80 -18.13
CA LYS A 54 -32.37 11.91 -18.70
C LYS A 54 -32.63 13.25 -18.02
N SER A 55 -33.87 13.53 -17.63
CA SER A 55 -34.24 14.79 -16.96
C SER A 55 -33.62 14.96 -15.57
N LEU A 56 -33.23 13.87 -14.90
CA LEU A 56 -32.44 13.90 -13.66
C LEU A 56 -31.01 14.44 -13.89
N GLY A 57 -30.52 14.39 -15.13
CA GLY A 57 -29.11 14.62 -15.44
C GLY A 57 -28.26 13.36 -15.34
N VAL A 58 -28.81 12.18 -15.59
CA VAL A 58 -28.06 10.92 -15.61
C VAL A 58 -27.26 10.75 -16.91
N ASP A 59 -26.07 10.17 -16.81
CA ASP A 59 -25.17 9.85 -17.93
C ASP A 59 -25.08 8.35 -18.22
N THR A 60 -25.32 7.51 -17.20
CA THR A 60 -25.18 6.06 -17.29
C THR A 60 -26.30 5.35 -16.54
N ILE A 61 -26.85 4.28 -17.10
CA ILE A 61 -27.71 3.35 -16.36
C ILE A 61 -26.88 2.12 -15.99
N TRP A 62 -26.95 1.71 -14.73
CA TRP A 62 -26.58 0.35 -14.30
C TRP A 62 -27.87 -0.47 -14.25
N LEU A 63 -27.94 -1.50 -15.10
CA LEU A 63 -29.03 -2.47 -15.07
C LEU A 63 -28.57 -3.70 -14.26
N SER A 64 -29.25 -3.95 -13.14
CA SER A 64 -29.11 -5.20 -12.38
C SER A 64 -29.53 -6.42 -13.21
N PRO A 65 -29.23 -7.67 -12.79
CA PRO A 65 -29.32 -8.84 -13.66
C PRO A 65 -30.66 -8.97 -14.39
N MET A 66 -30.60 -8.92 -15.72
CA MET A 66 -31.75 -9.12 -16.62
C MET A 66 -31.71 -10.48 -17.36
N TYR A 67 -30.63 -11.24 -17.14
CA TYR A 67 -30.36 -12.53 -17.78
C TYR A 67 -31.40 -13.58 -17.42
N ASP A 68 -31.53 -14.62 -18.25
CA ASP A 68 -32.42 -15.73 -17.94
C ASP A 68 -31.97 -16.45 -16.65
N SER A 69 -32.92 -16.62 -15.73
CA SER A 69 -32.67 -17.01 -14.33
C SER A 69 -33.94 -17.57 -13.68
N PRO A 70 -33.84 -18.60 -12.82
CA PRO A 70 -34.96 -19.10 -12.00
C PRO A 70 -35.47 -18.15 -10.90
N GLN A 71 -34.82 -16.99 -10.69
CA GLN A 71 -35.18 -15.96 -9.71
C GLN A 71 -35.10 -16.38 -8.23
N ILE A 72 -34.27 -17.36 -7.88
CA ILE A 72 -34.06 -17.77 -6.47
C ILE A 72 -33.41 -16.64 -5.65
N ASP A 73 -32.49 -15.90 -6.26
CA ASP A 73 -31.92 -14.66 -5.73
C ASP A 73 -32.18 -13.50 -6.72
N MET A 74 -33.39 -13.51 -7.31
CA MET A 74 -33.92 -12.46 -8.19
C MET A 74 -32.99 -12.02 -9.34
N GLY A 75 -32.38 -13.00 -10.02
CA GLY A 75 -31.57 -12.77 -11.22
C GLY A 75 -30.07 -12.99 -11.03
N TYR A 76 -29.56 -13.05 -9.80
CA TYR A 76 -28.16 -13.40 -9.54
C TYR A 76 -27.88 -14.90 -9.78
N ASP A 77 -28.89 -15.75 -9.67
CA ASP A 77 -28.85 -17.15 -10.08
C ASP A 77 -29.07 -17.30 -11.60
N ILE A 78 -28.07 -16.97 -12.42
CA ILE A 78 -28.19 -16.96 -13.90
C ILE A 78 -28.17 -18.37 -14.52
N SER A 79 -29.19 -18.74 -15.29
CA SER A 79 -29.27 -19.99 -16.05
C SER A 79 -28.85 -19.88 -17.52
N ASP A 80 -28.88 -18.69 -18.12
CA ASP A 80 -28.24 -18.40 -19.42
C ASP A 80 -27.81 -16.93 -19.53
N TYR A 81 -26.49 -16.70 -19.59
CA TYR A 81 -25.90 -15.36 -19.77
C TYR A 81 -26.17 -14.70 -21.12
N GLN A 82 -26.56 -15.49 -22.13
CA GLN A 82 -26.78 -15.03 -23.50
C GLN A 82 -28.24 -14.79 -23.83
N ASN A 83 -29.14 -15.00 -22.86
CA ASN A 83 -30.58 -14.80 -23.00
C ASN A 83 -31.10 -13.81 -21.94
N VAL A 84 -32.31 -13.31 -22.15
CA VAL A 84 -33.02 -12.39 -21.24
C VAL A 84 -34.07 -13.20 -20.47
N TYR A 85 -34.31 -12.87 -19.20
CA TYR A 85 -35.41 -13.46 -18.43
C TYR A 85 -36.74 -13.17 -19.12
N PRO A 86 -37.53 -14.18 -19.54
CA PRO A 86 -38.65 -13.95 -20.46
C PRO A 86 -39.70 -12.93 -20.01
N PRO A 87 -40.04 -12.78 -18.71
CA PRO A 87 -40.89 -11.68 -18.22
C PRO A 87 -40.30 -10.28 -18.41
N TYR A 88 -38.97 -10.11 -18.39
CA TYR A 88 -38.34 -8.80 -18.66
C TYR A 88 -38.34 -8.45 -20.15
N GLY A 89 -38.38 -9.44 -21.03
CA GLY A 89 -38.43 -9.26 -22.48
C GLY A 89 -37.50 -10.21 -23.24
N THR A 90 -37.02 -9.74 -24.40
CA THR A 90 -36.19 -10.50 -25.34
C THR A 90 -34.83 -9.85 -25.58
N LEU A 91 -33.93 -10.57 -26.25
CA LEU A 91 -32.66 -9.99 -26.74
C LEU A 91 -32.87 -8.76 -27.65
N GLN A 92 -33.96 -8.74 -28.42
CA GLN A 92 -34.30 -7.61 -29.28
C GLN A 92 -34.71 -6.38 -28.47
N ASP A 93 -35.39 -6.57 -27.33
CA ASP A 93 -35.71 -5.48 -26.40
C ASP A 93 -34.44 -4.93 -25.73
N MET A 94 -33.45 -5.78 -25.44
CA MET A 94 -32.14 -5.32 -24.95
C MET A 94 -31.35 -4.54 -26.03
N ASP A 95 -31.34 -5.01 -27.27
CA ASP A 95 -30.73 -4.27 -28.39
C ASP A 95 -31.43 -2.91 -28.61
N GLU A 96 -32.76 -2.85 -28.41
CA GLU A 96 -33.52 -1.60 -28.40
C GLU A 96 -33.18 -0.68 -27.22
N LEU A 97 -33.09 -1.21 -26.00
CA LEU A 97 -32.70 -0.44 -24.81
C LEU A 97 -31.31 0.19 -24.97
N ILE A 98 -30.32 -0.57 -25.48
CA ILE A 98 -28.98 -0.06 -25.78
C ILE A 98 -29.07 1.12 -26.75
N ARG A 99 -29.81 0.94 -27.86
CA ARG A 99 -30.02 1.93 -28.91
C ARG A 99 -30.72 3.20 -28.41
N GLU A 100 -31.77 3.07 -27.61
CA GLU A 100 -32.54 4.20 -27.05
C GLU A 100 -31.76 4.95 -25.95
N CYS A 101 -30.97 4.24 -25.13
CA CYS A 101 -30.02 4.86 -24.21
C CYS A 101 -29.00 5.71 -24.98
N HIS A 102 -28.32 5.13 -25.96
CA HIS A 102 -27.29 5.83 -26.76
C HIS A 102 -27.88 7.04 -27.52
N ALA A 103 -29.11 6.93 -28.05
CA ALA A 103 -29.81 8.03 -28.71
C ALA A 103 -30.05 9.25 -27.80
N ARG A 104 -30.08 9.05 -26.47
CA ARG A 104 -30.20 10.12 -25.45
C ARG A 104 -28.86 10.52 -24.84
N GLY A 105 -27.74 9.97 -25.35
CA GLY A 105 -26.42 10.12 -24.73
C GLY A 105 -26.42 9.58 -23.31
N ILE A 106 -27.06 8.44 -23.08
CA ILE A 106 -26.99 7.64 -21.86
C ILE A 106 -26.19 6.37 -22.19
N LYS A 107 -25.20 6.05 -21.38
CA LYS A 107 -24.44 4.80 -21.45
C LYS A 107 -25.16 3.70 -20.68
N LEU A 108 -24.97 2.44 -21.05
CA LEU A 108 -25.56 1.30 -20.33
C LEU A 108 -24.44 0.38 -19.83
N ILE A 109 -24.43 0.07 -18.54
CA ILE A 109 -23.61 -0.99 -17.95
C ILE A 109 -24.53 -2.08 -17.38
N LEU A 110 -24.13 -3.34 -17.52
CA LEU A 110 -24.89 -4.48 -17.00
C LEU A 110 -24.22 -5.05 -15.74
N ASP A 111 -24.96 -5.81 -14.94
CA ASP A 111 -24.36 -6.65 -13.91
C ASP A 111 -23.57 -7.82 -14.51
N LEU A 112 -22.45 -8.20 -13.88
CA LEU A 112 -21.58 -9.29 -14.31
C LEU A 112 -21.41 -10.28 -13.16
N VAL A 113 -22.34 -11.22 -13.07
CA VAL A 113 -22.43 -12.22 -12.00
C VAL A 113 -21.71 -13.49 -12.40
N ILE A 114 -20.41 -13.57 -12.10
CA ILE A 114 -19.52 -14.65 -12.57
C ILE A 114 -18.72 -15.33 -11.45
N ASN A 115 -19.07 -15.09 -10.18
CA ASN A 115 -18.60 -15.92 -9.08
C ASN A 115 -19.25 -17.32 -9.10
N HIS A 116 -20.53 -17.39 -9.49
CA HIS A 116 -21.38 -18.57 -9.55
C HIS A 116 -22.30 -18.50 -10.78
N THR A 117 -22.97 -19.60 -11.11
CA THR A 117 -24.14 -19.63 -12.00
C THR A 117 -25.35 -20.14 -11.23
N SER A 118 -26.53 -20.19 -11.85
CA SER A 118 -27.62 -21.06 -11.40
C SER A 118 -27.19 -22.53 -11.43
N ASP A 119 -27.75 -23.37 -10.56
CA ASP A 119 -27.68 -24.83 -10.67
C ASP A 119 -28.46 -25.37 -11.89
N GLN A 120 -29.35 -24.57 -12.48
CA GLN A 120 -30.03 -24.87 -13.73
C GLN A 120 -29.20 -24.51 -14.98
N HIS A 121 -28.07 -23.80 -14.82
CA HIS A 121 -27.19 -23.45 -15.94
C HIS A 121 -26.67 -24.71 -16.64
N ALA A 122 -26.65 -24.70 -17.98
CA ALA A 122 -26.26 -25.87 -18.79
C ALA A 122 -24.87 -26.42 -18.42
N TRP A 123 -23.96 -25.55 -18.00
CA TRP A 123 -22.63 -25.97 -17.52
C TRP A 123 -22.69 -26.79 -16.22
N PHE A 124 -23.50 -26.41 -15.22
CA PHE A 124 -23.64 -27.16 -13.98
C PHE A 124 -24.39 -28.48 -14.22
N GLN A 125 -25.42 -28.44 -15.07
CA GLN A 125 -26.16 -29.63 -15.48
C GLN A 125 -25.27 -30.67 -16.19
N GLU A 126 -24.24 -30.25 -16.93
CA GLU A 126 -23.18 -31.17 -17.40
C GLU A 126 -22.25 -31.62 -16.25
N ALA A 127 -21.73 -30.69 -15.45
CA ALA A 127 -20.78 -30.97 -14.36
C ALA A 127 -21.33 -31.93 -13.28
N LYS A 128 -22.65 -31.97 -13.09
CA LYS A 128 -23.36 -32.82 -12.14
C LYS A 128 -23.60 -34.25 -12.62
N LYS A 129 -23.53 -34.53 -13.94
CA LYS A 129 -23.84 -35.87 -14.49
C LYS A 129 -22.89 -36.97 -14.01
N SER A 130 -21.60 -36.67 -13.92
CA SER A 130 -20.57 -37.64 -13.54
C SER A 130 -19.25 -36.96 -13.18
N LYS A 131 -18.38 -37.69 -12.47
CA LYS A 131 -17.03 -37.20 -12.08
C LYS A 131 -16.04 -37.09 -13.23
N ASP A 132 -16.33 -37.70 -14.37
CA ASP A 132 -15.52 -37.72 -15.59
C ASP A 132 -16.08 -36.82 -16.70
N ASN A 133 -17.15 -36.07 -16.46
CA ASN A 133 -17.68 -35.09 -17.40
C ASN A 133 -16.65 -33.97 -17.65
N ALA A 134 -16.50 -33.53 -18.91
CA ALA A 134 -15.54 -32.48 -19.27
C ALA A 134 -15.75 -31.14 -18.53
N LYS A 135 -16.98 -30.85 -18.08
CA LYS A 135 -17.31 -29.67 -17.27
C LYS A 135 -17.25 -29.90 -15.75
N ARG A 136 -16.86 -31.09 -15.26
CA ARG A 136 -16.81 -31.39 -13.82
C ARG A 136 -16.03 -30.33 -13.05
N ASP A 137 -14.80 -30.05 -13.51
CA ASP A 137 -13.89 -29.08 -12.90
C ASP A 137 -14.19 -27.62 -13.26
N TRP A 138 -15.34 -27.30 -13.88
CA TRP A 138 -15.82 -25.92 -14.02
C TRP A 138 -16.47 -25.41 -12.73
N TYR A 139 -16.79 -26.30 -11.80
CA TYR A 139 -17.33 -26.01 -10.48
C TYR A 139 -16.50 -26.70 -9.39
N ILE A 140 -16.67 -26.29 -8.14
CA ILE A 140 -15.86 -26.78 -7.02
C ILE A 140 -16.55 -27.97 -6.33
N TRP A 141 -16.06 -29.19 -6.63
CA TRP A 141 -16.55 -30.45 -6.05
C TRP A 141 -15.55 -31.05 -5.06
N ARG A 142 -16.02 -31.59 -3.93
CA ARG A 142 -15.18 -32.22 -2.90
C ARG A 142 -15.86 -33.41 -2.22
N PRO A 143 -15.14 -34.50 -1.88
CA PRO A 143 -15.69 -35.61 -1.13
C PRO A 143 -16.10 -35.21 0.29
N ALA A 144 -17.00 -35.99 0.90
CA ALA A 144 -17.34 -35.82 2.31
C ALA A 144 -16.13 -36.02 3.23
N LYS A 145 -16.06 -35.21 4.30
CA LYS A 145 -15.37 -35.61 5.53
C LYS A 145 -16.31 -36.55 6.32
N TYR A 146 -15.75 -37.37 7.19
CA TYR A 146 -16.53 -38.22 8.09
C TYR A 146 -16.08 -37.98 9.54
N ASP A 147 -17.02 -37.86 10.47
CA ASP A 147 -16.69 -37.75 11.88
C ASP A 147 -16.12 -39.08 12.39
N ALA A 148 -14.95 -39.03 13.03
CA ALA A 148 -14.22 -40.22 13.47
C ALA A 148 -14.87 -40.98 14.65
N LYS A 149 -15.89 -40.42 15.29
CA LYS A 149 -16.62 -41.02 16.43
C LYS A 149 -18.03 -41.45 16.05
N THR A 150 -18.77 -40.63 15.30
CA THR A 150 -20.16 -40.92 14.90
C THR A 150 -20.27 -41.60 13.54
N GLY A 151 -19.25 -41.47 12.69
CA GLY A 151 -19.29 -41.94 11.30
C GLY A 151 -20.19 -41.10 10.38
N GLU A 152 -20.70 -39.96 10.87
CA GLU A 152 -21.59 -39.10 10.10
C GLU A 152 -20.88 -38.38 8.95
N ARG A 153 -21.61 -38.20 7.84
CA ARG A 153 -21.19 -37.41 6.69
C ARG A 153 -21.11 -35.93 7.08
N ARG A 154 -19.96 -35.30 6.84
CA ARG A 154 -19.69 -33.87 7.11
C ARG A 154 -19.21 -33.16 5.84
N PRO A 155 -19.52 -31.86 5.67
CA PRO A 155 -19.03 -31.08 4.54
C PRO A 155 -17.50 -30.94 4.56
N PRO A 156 -16.88 -30.49 3.45
CA PRO A 156 -15.43 -30.33 3.33
C PRO A 156 -14.83 -29.34 4.33
N ASN A 157 -15.58 -28.34 4.80
CA ASN A 157 -15.18 -27.43 5.88
C ASN A 157 -16.41 -26.79 6.56
N ASN A 158 -16.17 -25.95 7.56
CA ASN A 158 -17.18 -25.26 8.36
C ASN A 158 -17.70 -23.92 7.78
N TRP A 159 -17.46 -23.59 6.50
CA TRP A 159 -17.84 -22.28 5.95
C TRP A 159 -19.37 -22.07 5.96
N ARG A 160 -19.78 -20.87 6.37
CA ARG A 160 -21.16 -20.38 6.37
C ARG A 160 -21.48 -19.66 5.05
N GLY A 161 -22.52 -20.11 4.36
CA GLY A 161 -23.07 -19.42 3.19
C GLY A 161 -24.06 -18.31 3.59
N ALA A 162 -24.51 -17.52 2.60
CA ALA A 162 -25.39 -16.36 2.82
C ALA A 162 -26.69 -16.68 3.58
N LEU A 163 -27.22 -17.90 3.45
CA LEU A 163 -28.41 -18.36 4.18
C LEU A 163 -28.12 -18.90 5.60
N ASN A 164 -27.01 -18.51 6.23
CA ASN A 164 -26.62 -18.92 7.60
C ASN A 164 -26.42 -20.44 7.80
N GLN A 165 -26.41 -21.21 6.69
CA GLN A 165 -26.20 -22.65 6.61
C GLN A 165 -24.80 -23.00 6.06
N SER A 166 -24.49 -24.28 5.90
CA SER A 166 -23.23 -24.71 5.26
C SER A 166 -23.13 -24.18 3.83
N ALA A 167 -21.94 -23.73 3.43
CA ALA A 167 -21.62 -23.35 2.05
C ALA A 167 -21.43 -24.54 1.09
N TRP A 168 -21.91 -25.73 1.47
CA TRP A 168 -21.70 -26.98 0.73
C TRP A 168 -22.99 -27.82 0.69
N THR A 169 -23.45 -28.15 -0.52
CA THR A 169 -24.60 -29.04 -0.73
C THR A 169 -24.15 -30.37 -1.29
N TRP A 170 -24.70 -31.46 -0.76
CA TRP A 170 -24.38 -32.82 -1.18
C TRP A 170 -25.15 -33.21 -2.44
N ASP A 171 -24.45 -33.82 -3.40
CA ASP A 171 -25.04 -34.47 -4.56
C ASP A 171 -25.00 -35.99 -4.41
N GLU A 172 -26.19 -36.61 -4.34
CA GLU A 172 -26.29 -38.07 -4.21
C GLU A 172 -25.87 -38.82 -5.48
N ALA A 173 -25.91 -38.20 -6.67
CA ALA A 173 -25.53 -38.87 -7.92
C ALA A 173 -24.02 -39.13 -8.01
N THR A 174 -23.20 -38.15 -7.60
CA THR A 174 -21.73 -38.25 -7.62
C THR A 174 -21.12 -38.52 -6.24
N GLN A 175 -21.90 -38.53 -5.16
CA GLN A 175 -21.42 -38.74 -3.79
C GLN A 175 -20.30 -37.74 -3.40
N GLU A 176 -20.51 -36.47 -3.74
CA GLU A 176 -19.62 -35.34 -3.41
C GLU A 176 -20.44 -34.10 -3.04
N TYR A 177 -19.84 -33.19 -2.29
CA TYR A 177 -20.35 -31.85 -2.07
C TYR A 177 -19.93 -30.93 -3.22
N TYR A 178 -20.78 -29.98 -3.60
CA TYR A 178 -20.39 -28.79 -4.37
C TYR A 178 -20.44 -27.54 -3.51
N LEU A 179 -19.54 -26.57 -3.78
CA LEU A 179 -19.50 -25.28 -3.09
C LEU A 179 -20.59 -24.35 -3.60
N HIS A 180 -21.24 -23.63 -2.68
CA HIS A 180 -22.05 -22.45 -2.96
C HIS A 180 -21.88 -21.45 -1.79
N LEU A 181 -21.34 -20.26 -2.06
CA LEU A 181 -21.22 -19.22 -1.03
C LEU A 181 -22.56 -18.52 -0.75
N PHE A 182 -23.51 -18.60 -1.68
CA PHE A 182 -24.84 -17.99 -1.60
C PHE A 182 -25.91 -19.06 -1.35
N THR A 183 -27.01 -19.07 -2.12
CA THR A 183 -28.01 -20.15 -2.05
C THR A 183 -27.46 -21.47 -2.62
N PRO A 184 -28.00 -22.64 -2.27
CA PRO A 184 -27.64 -23.92 -2.91
C PRO A 184 -27.78 -23.91 -4.43
N GLN A 185 -28.68 -23.08 -4.96
CA GLN A 185 -28.93 -22.88 -6.38
C GLN A 185 -27.90 -21.96 -7.06
N GLN A 186 -26.90 -21.47 -6.34
CA GLN A 186 -25.79 -20.65 -6.84
C GLN A 186 -24.43 -21.37 -6.69
N PRO A 187 -24.18 -22.51 -7.38
CA PRO A 187 -22.90 -23.21 -7.34
C PRO A 187 -21.73 -22.36 -7.85
N ASP A 188 -20.68 -22.27 -7.05
CA ASP A 188 -19.49 -21.47 -7.33
C ASP A 188 -18.65 -22.04 -8.48
N LEU A 189 -18.31 -21.14 -9.42
CA LEU A 189 -17.44 -21.43 -10.55
C LEU A 189 -15.99 -21.62 -10.08
N ASN A 190 -15.33 -22.62 -10.67
CA ASN A 190 -13.92 -22.89 -10.45
C ASN A 190 -13.04 -22.08 -11.41
N TRP A 191 -12.69 -20.87 -11.00
CA TRP A 191 -11.81 -19.97 -11.75
C TRP A 191 -10.39 -20.49 -12.00
N THR A 192 -9.95 -21.54 -11.28
CA THR A 192 -8.66 -22.17 -11.59
C THR A 192 -8.65 -22.92 -12.93
N ASN A 193 -9.81 -23.19 -13.51
CA ASN A 193 -9.96 -23.85 -14.80
C ASN A 193 -9.89 -22.84 -15.97
N ASP A 194 -8.86 -22.96 -16.81
CA ASP A 194 -8.62 -22.05 -17.94
C ASP A 194 -9.65 -22.16 -19.07
N GLU A 195 -10.34 -23.30 -19.23
CA GLU A 195 -11.45 -23.43 -20.19
C GLU A 195 -12.67 -22.65 -19.69
N CYS A 196 -13.03 -22.85 -18.42
CA CYS A 196 -14.10 -22.10 -17.75
C CYS A 196 -13.88 -20.58 -17.85
N ARG A 197 -12.69 -20.05 -17.49
CA ARG A 197 -12.40 -18.60 -17.62
C ARG A 197 -12.53 -18.11 -19.06
N ARG A 198 -11.98 -18.82 -20.04
CA ARG A 198 -12.07 -18.41 -21.45
C ARG A 198 -13.49 -18.41 -21.97
N THR A 199 -14.32 -19.38 -21.56
CA THR A 199 -15.75 -19.40 -21.90
C THR A 199 -16.50 -18.26 -21.23
N LEU A 200 -16.25 -17.97 -19.94
CA LEU A 200 -16.83 -16.78 -19.28
C LEU A 200 -16.50 -15.50 -20.04
N TYR A 201 -15.26 -15.35 -20.49
CA TYR A 201 -14.81 -14.17 -21.25
C TYR A 201 -15.48 -14.04 -22.62
N SER A 202 -15.65 -15.12 -23.37
CA SER A 202 -16.33 -15.07 -24.67
C SER A 202 -17.84 -14.90 -24.54
N ASP A 203 -18.45 -15.67 -23.64
CA ASP A 203 -19.89 -15.95 -23.65
C ASP A 203 -20.67 -15.01 -22.74
N THR A 204 -20.02 -14.38 -21.75
CA THR A 204 -20.61 -13.36 -20.88
C THR A 204 -20.05 -11.97 -21.20
N ILE A 205 -18.73 -11.77 -21.12
CA ILE A 205 -18.12 -10.44 -21.22
C ILE A 205 -18.16 -9.91 -22.67
N GLU A 206 -17.52 -10.62 -23.60
CA GLU A 206 -17.42 -10.13 -24.98
C GLU A 206 -18.77 -10.17 -25.72
N PHE A 207 -19.67 -11.11 -25.38
CA PHE A 207 -21.00 -11.21 -25.98
C PHE A 207 -21.83 -9.93 -25.84
N TRP A 208 -21.81 -9.30 -24.66
CA TRP A 208 -22.54 -8.06 -24.41
C TRP A 208 -21.77 -6.81 -24.86
N LEU A 209 -20.44 -6.77 -24.69
CA LEU A 209 -19.62 -5.66 -25.20
C LEU A 209 -19.71 -5.51 -26.72
N LYS A 210 -19.80 -6.62 -27.47
CA LYS A 210 -20.01 -6.62 -28.93
C LYS A 210 -21.38 -6.07 -29.35
N ARG A 211 -22.37 -6.02 -28.45
CA ARG A 211 -23.68 -5.37 -28.66
C ARG A 211 -23.70 -3.88 -28.33
N GLY A 212 -22.63 -3.36 -27.71
CA GLY A 212 -22.45 -1.92 -27.47
C GLY A 212 -22.75 -1.44 -26.06
N ILE A 213 -22.89 -2.33 -25.06
CA ILE A 213 -22.87 -1.89 -23.66
C ILE A 213 -21.50 -1.26 -23.34
N ASN A 214 -21.48 -0.36 -22.37
CA ASN A 214 -20.35 0.52 -22.08
C ASN A 214 -19.51 0.08 -20.88
N GLY A 215 -19.77 -1.10 -20.31
CA GLY A 215 -19.14 -1.55 -19.08
C GLY A 215 -19.96 -2.53 -18.26
N PHE A 216 -19.47 -2.85 -17.07
CA PHE A 216 -20.14 -3.73 -16.12
C PHE A 216 -20.04 -3.23 -14.67
N ARG A 217 -21.07 -3.50 -13.87
CA ARG A 217 -20.91 -3.70 -12.42
C ARG A 217 -20.54 -5.16 -12.22
N VAL A 218 -19.47 -5.42 -11.49
CA VAL A 218 -18.88 -6.76 -11.36
C VAL A 218 -19.21 -7.29 -9.97
N ASP A 219 -20.13 -8.25 -9.94
CA ASP A 219 -20.67 -8.84 -8.72
C ASP A 219 -19.59 -9.60 -7.94
N THR A 220 -19.60 -9.39 -6.61
CA THR A 220 -18.82 -10.13 -5.61
C THR A 220 -17.39 -10.44 -6.07
N VAL A 221 -16.74 -9.44 -6.70
CA VAL A 221 -15.62 -9.68 -7.62
C VAL A 221 -14.40 -10.26 -6.91
N ASN A 222 -14.25 -10.02 -5.61
CA ASN A 222 -13.14 -10.53 -4.82
C ASN A 222 -13.32 -12.00 -4.36
N LEU A 223 -14.40 -12.69 -4.73
CA LEU A 223 -14.69 -14.08 -4.32
C LEU A 223 -14.16 -15.16 -5.29
N TYR A 224 -13.68 -14.80 -6.48
CA TYR A 224 -13.35 -15.76 -7.55
C TYR A 224 -12.19 -16.70 -7.20
N SER A 225 -11.21 -16.25 -6.41
CA SER A 225 -9.95 -16.97 -6.14
C SER A 225 -9.98 -17.78 -4.84
N LYS A 226 -10.70 -18.91 -4.80
CA LYS A 226 -10.77 -19.76 -3.60
C LYS A 226 -9.41 -20.40 -3.21
N PRO A 227 -9.11 -20.59 -1.91
CA PRO A 227 -8.00 -21.44 -1.46
C PRO A 227 -8.31 -22.92 -1.75
N MET A 228 -7.43 -23.58 -2.50
CA MET A 228 -7.71 -24.92 -3.06
C MET A 228 -7.54 -26.09 -2.07
N ASP A 229 -7.00 -25.82 -0.88
CA ASP A 229 -6.93 -26.69 0.29
C ASP A 229 -8.17 -26.57 1.21
N PHE A 230 -9.06 -25.59 0.95
CA PHE A 230 -10.35 -25.40 1.63
C PHE A 230 -10.27 -25.43 3.17
N PRO A 231 -9.41 -24.62 3.80
CA PRO A 231 -9.23 -24.62 5.25
C PRO A 231 -10.52 -24.21 5.96
N ASP A 232 -10.72 -24.74 7.17
CA ASP A 232 -11.81 -24.31 8.05
C ASP A 232 -11.65 -22.83 8.43
N ALA A 233 -12.75 -22.09 8.38
CA ALA A 233 -12.84 -20.70 8.82
C ALA A 233 -12.63 -20.60 10.35
N PRO A 234 -12.05 -19.48 10.84
CA PRO A 234 -11.90 -19.24 12.27
C PRO A 234 -13.24 -19.34 13.00
N ILE A 235 -13.25 -19.98 14.18
CA ILE A 235 -14.44 -20.00 15.03
C ILE A 235 -14.57 -18.64 15.72
N THR A 236 -15.53 -17.82 15.30
CA THR A 236 -15.87 -16.53 15.91
C THR A 236 -17.10 -16.63 16.80
N ASP A 237 -18.14 -17.39 16.38
CA ASP A 237 -19.28 -17.75 17.22
C ASP A 237 -19.21 -19.22 17.64
N VAL A 238 -18.96 -19.45 18.93
CA VAL A 238 -18.87 -20.80 19.52
C VAL A 238 -20.21 -21.57 19.54
N ASN A 239 -21.33 -20.89 19.27
CA ASN A 239 -22.67 -21.48 19.27
C ASN A 239 -23.18 -21.79 17.84
N ALA A 240 -22.49 -21.31 16.80
CA ALA A 240 -22.82 -21.61 15.42
C ALA A 240 -22.03 -22.83 14.90
N GLU A 241 -22.71 -23.73 14.18
CA GLU A 241 -22.03 -24.84 13.50
C GLU A 241 -21.18 -24.35 12.31
N TRP A 242 -21.68 -23.33 11.60
CA TRP A 242 -21.05 -22.72 10.44
C TRP A 242 -20.45 -21.36 10.80
N GLN A 243 -19.27 -21.05 10.26
CA GLN A 243 -18.49 -19.86 10.60
C GLN A 243 -18.30 -18.93 9.39
N ILE A 244 -18.23 -17.62 9.63
CA ILE A 244 -18.01 -16.61 8.57
C ILE A 244 -16.66 -16.88 7.89
N GLY A 245 -16.69 -17.16 6.60
CA GLY A 245 -15.52 -17.55 5.81
C GLY A 245 -14.84 -16.42 5.03
N ASP A 246 -15.38 -15.20 5.07
CA ASP A 246 -14.95 -14.06 4.24
C ASP A 246 -13.44 -13.85 4.22
N THR A 247 -12.80 -13.83 5.40
CA THR A 247 -11.34 -13.63 5.54
C THR A 247 -10.49 -14.77 4.96
N VAL A 248 -11.12 -15.89 4.56
CA VAL A 248 -10.48 -17.08 3.98
C VAL A 248 -10.63 -17.11 2.45
N PHE A 249 -11.78 -16.68 1.91
CA PHE A 249 -12.08 -16.78 0.48
C PHE A 249 -12.12 -15.44 -0.28
N CYS A 250 -12.29 -14.30 0.40
CA CYS A 250 -12.19 -12.97 -0.22
C CYS A 250 -10.72 -12.63 -0.54
N ASN A 251 -10.50 -11.84 -1.59
CA ASN A 251 -9.20 -11.28 -1.96
C ASN A 251 -8.10 -12.35 -2.20
N GLY A 252 -8.50 -13.55 -2.64
CA GLY A 252 -7.62 -14.70 -2.73
C GLY A 252 -6.43 -14.57 -3.71
N PRO A 253 -5.44 -15.48 -3.64
CA PRO A 253 -4.08 -15.25 -4.15
C PRO A 253 -3.95 -15.04 -5.66
N ARG A 254 -4.90 -15.53 -6.47
CA ARG A 254 -4.93 -15.36 -7.94
C ARG A 254 -5.92 -14.28 -8.41
N MET A 255 -6.54 -13.54 -7.50
CA MET A 255 -7.57 -12.56 -7.85
C MET A 255 -7.10 -11.55 -8.92
N HIS A 256 -5.98 -10.88 -8.66
CA HIS A 256 -5.42 -9.89 -9.57
C HIS A 256 -4.89 -10.49 -10.90
N GLU A 257 -4.65 -11.80 -10.97
CA GLU A 257 -4.32 -12.49 -12.23
C GLU A 257 -5.57 -12.51 -13.13
N TYR A 258 -6.70 -12.97 -12.59
CA TYR A 258 -7.98 -13.04 -13.29
C TYR A 258 -8.50 -11.65 -13.69
N LEU A 259 -8.28 -10.64 -12.85
CA LEU A 259 -8.66 -9.26 -13.16
C LEU A 259 -7.79 -8.62 -14.25
N GLN A 260 -6.51 -8.99 -14.36
CA GLN A 260 -5.67 -8.54 -15.47
C GLN A 260 -6.06 -9.22 -16.79
N GLU A 261 -6.46 -10.50 -16.75
CA GLU A 261 -7.08 -11.18 -17.90
C GLU A 261 -8.36 -10.45 -18.37
N MET A 262 -9.25 -10.08 -17.43
CA MET A 262 -10.49 -9.34 -17.72
C MET A 262 -10.23 -7.89 -18.19
N GLY A 263 -9.34 -7.16 -17.52
CA GLY A 263 -8.99 -5.78 -17.86
C GLY A 263 -8.36 -5.64 -19.24
N ALA A 264 -7.63 -6.65 -19.70
CA ALA A 264 -7.14 -6.72 -21.08
C ALA A 264 -8.27 -6.86 -22.12
N ILE A 265 -9.46 -7.32 -21.72
CA ILE A 265 -10.67 -7.32 -22.56
C ILE A 265 -11.36 -5.97 -22.47
N PHE A 266 -11.63 -5.45 -21.26
CA PHE A 266 -12.34 -4.20 -21.05
C PHE A 266 -11.67 -2.99 -21.74
N ALA A 267 -10.34 -2.93 -21.72
CA ALA A 267 -9.56 -1.88 -22.39
C ALA A 267 -9.81 -1.80 -23.91
N LYS A 268 -10.18 -2.91 -24.58
CA LYS A 268 -10.49 -2.93 -26.03
C LYS A 268 -11.76 -2.17 -26.40
N TYR A 269 -12.67 -1.97 -25.44
CA TYR A 269 -14.01 -1.44 -25.65
C TYR A 269 -14.24 -0.08 -24.94
N ASP A 270 -13.21 0.51 -24.32
CA ASP A 270 -13.34 1.67 -23.40
C ASP A 270 -14.41 1.43 -22.30
N ALA A 271 -14.46 0.18 -21.83
CA ALA A 271 -15.48 -0.31 -20.92
C ALA A 271 -15.17 0.08 -19.48
N MET A 272 -16.13 0.72 -18.83
CA MET A 272 -16.10 1.04 -17.40
C MET A 272 -16.37 -0.22 -16.56
N THR A 273 -15.69 -0.36 -15.42
CA THR A 273 -15.95 -1.44 -14.47
C THR A 273 -15.99 -0.97 -13.03
N VAL A 274 -17.09 -1.27 -12.33
CA VAL A 274 -17.21 -1.09 -10.87
C VAL A 274 -17.26 -2.45 -10.19
N GLY A 275 -16.26 -2.78 -9.38
CA GLY A 275 -16.24 -4.04 -8.63
C GLY A 275 -16.95 -3.94 -7.29
N GLU A 276 -17.70 -4.95 -6.92
CA GLU A 276 -18.23 -5.09 -5.57
C GLU A 276 -17.23 -5.80 -4.65
N LEU A 277 -16.70 -5.09 -3.63
CA LEU A 277 -15.71 -5.61 -2.69
C LEU A 277 -16.30 -5.75 -1.27
N PRO A 278 -17.03 -6.84 -0.96
CA PRO A 278 -17.32 -7.18 0.43
C PRO A 278 -16.02 -7.43 1.20
N SER A 279 -16.02 -7.19 2.51
CA SER A 279 -14.99 -7.67 3.44
C SER A 279 -13.53 -7.35 3.03
N THR A 280 -13.29 -6.15 2.47
CA THR A 280 -11.96 -5.67 2.04
C THR A 280 -11.59 -4.34 2.71
N PRO A 281 -11.38 -4.31 4.04
CA PRO A 281 -11.27 -3.07 4.81
C PRO A 281 -9.94 -2.31 4.61
N ASN A 282 -8.91 -2.96 4.06
CA ASN A 282 -7.57 -2.40 3.87
C ASN A 282 -7.49 -1.58 2.57
N ILE A 283 -7.17 -0.30 2.70
CA ILE A 283 -6.99 0.66 1.59
C ILE A 283 -5.97 0.14 0.55
N GLN A 284 -4.87 -0.48 0.97
CA GLN A 284 -3.83 -0.93 0.05
C GLN A 284 -4.29 -2.10 -0.82
N ASP A 285 -5.16 -2.98 -0.30
CA ASP A 285 -5.76 -4.03 -1.11
C ASP A 285 -6.77 -3.44 -2.09
N VAL A 286 -7.63 -2.53 -1.64
CA VAL A 286 -8.57 -1.79 -2.50
C VAL A 286 -7.86 -1.08 -3.66
N LEU A 287 -6.80 -0.31 -3.38
CA LEU A 287 -6.03 0.41 -4.40
C LEU A 287 -5.45 -0.51 -5.49
N ARG A 288 -5.19 -1.79 -5.20
CA ARG A 288 -4.70 -2.75 -6.20
C ARG A 288 -5.78 -3.14 -7.21
N TYR A 289 -7.06 -3.13 -6.85
CA TYR A 289 -8.15 -3.41 -7.78
C TYR A 289 -8.36 -2.27 -8.79
N ILE A 290 -8.08 -1.02 -8.40
CA ILE A 290 -8.55 0.18 -9.13
C ILE A 290 -7.45 1.14 -9.60
N SER A 291 -6.18 0.81 -9.38
CA SER A 291 -5.06 1.56 -9.97
C SER A 291 -5.09 1.42 -11.50
N ALA A 292 -5.12 2.56 -12.19
CA ALA A 292 -5.20 2.63 -13.65
C ALA A 292 -3.99 1.97 -14.35
N GLU A 293 -2.80 2.05 -13.75
CA GLU A 293 -1.57 1.36 -14.20
C GLU A 293 -1.75 -0.17 -14.23
N ARG A 294 -2.51 -0.72 -13.26
CA ARG A 294 -2.71 -2.17 -13.14
C ARG A 294 -3.66 -2.76 -14.18
N ASN A 295 -4.51 -1.92 -14.79
CA ASN A 295 -5.51 -2.31 -15.78
C ASN A 295 -6.37 -3.51 -15.30
N GLU A 296 -7.00 -3.36 -14.13
CA GLU A 296 -7.89 -4.36 -13.53
C GLU A 296 -9.35 -3.87 -13.57
N LEU A 297 -9.78 -3.11 -12.56
CA LEU A 297 -11.10 -2.46 -12.51
C LEU A 297 -10.96 -0.94 -12.61
N SER A 298 -12.05 -0.26 -12.99
CA SER A 298 -12.05 1.21 -13.09
C SER A 298 -12.25 1.87 -11.72
N GLN A 299 -13.07 1.24 -10.87
CA GLN A 299 -13.45 1.69 -9.53
C GLN A 299 -14.09 0.52 -8.77
N VAL A 300 -14.45 0.70 -7.49
CA VAL A 300 -15.09 -0.33 -6.65
C VAL A 300 -16.08 0.28 -5.66
N PHE A 301 -17.12 -0.47 -5.30
CA PHE A 301 -17.99 -0.16 -4.17
C PHE A 301 -17.33 -0.57 -2.85
N GLN A 302 -17.33 0.36 -1.89
CA GLN A 302 -16.82 0.17 -0.54
C GLN A 302 -17.95 0.10 0.46
N PHE A 303 -18.00 -0.99 1.24
CA PHE A 303 -19.17 -1.34 2.05
C PHE A 303 -19.14 -0.79 3.48
N ASP A 304 -18.04 -0.17 3.94
CA ASP A 304 -17.92 0.37 5.30
C ASP A 304 -19.09 1.29 5.69
N ILE A 305 -19.56 2.14 4.76
CA ILE A 305 -20.71 3.04 5.00
C ILE A 305 -22.02 2.27 5.11
N SER A 306 -22.18 1.21 4.31
CA SER A 306 -23.40 0.41 4.27
C SER A 306 -23.51 -0.60 5.42
N ILE A 307 -22.39 -1.04 5.99
CA ILE A 307 -22.34 -1.89 7.20
C ILE A 307 -22.28 -1.08 8.50
N LEU A 308 -22.23 0.26 8.43
CA LEU A 308 -22.24 1.11 9.61
C LEU A 308 -23.47 0.80 10.50
N GLY A 309 -23.24 0.50 11.78
CA GLY A 309 -24.27 0.07 12.74
C GLY A 309 -24.73 -1.39 12.63
N ARG A 310 -24.04 -2.25 11.87
CA ARG A 310 -24.29 -3.72 11.79
C ARG A 310 -23.44 -4.48 12.80
N ASP A 311 -23.96 -5.57 13.36
CA ASP A 311 -23.19 -6.51 14.18
C ASP A 311 -22.13 -7.29 13.36
N GLU A 312 -20.98 -7.58 13.96
CA GLU A 312 -19.87 -8.27 13.25
C GLU A 312 -20.16 -9.75 12.95
N ASN A 313 -21.07 -10.40 13.68
CA ASN A 313 -21.35 -11.84 13.57
C ASN A 313 -22.76 -12.16 13.06
N ASP A 314 -23.70 -11.20 13.12
CA ASP A 314 -25.08 -11.31 12.65
C ASP A 314 -25.40 -10.27 11.56
N PHE A 315 -25.83 -10.74 10.40
CA PHE A 315 -26.05 -9.91 9.21
C PHE A 315 -27.17 -8.86 9.36
N TYR A 316 -28.18 -9.14 10.18
CA TYR A 316 -29.34 -8.25 10.38
C TYR A 316 -29.33 -7.49 11.69
N ALA A 317 -28.69 -8.03 12.74
CA ALA A 317 -28.61 -7.31 14.01
C ALA A 317 -27.92 -5.95 13.86
N THR A 318 -28.50 -4.92 14.50
CA THR A 318 -28.00 -3.55 14.48
C THR A 318 -27.66 -3.00 15.86
N HIS A 319 -26.72 -2.06 15.90
CA HIS A 319 -26.48 -1.15 17.02
C HIS A 319 -26.48 0.32 16.53
N PRO A 320 -26.78 1.31 17.40
CA PRO A 320 -26.69 2.71 17.03
C PRO A 320 -25.25 3.12 16.70
N PHE A 321 -25.09 3.97 15.69
CA PHE A 321 -23.82 4.63 15.35
C PHE A 321 -23.95 6.16 15.51
N THR A 322 -22.81 6.85 15.56
CA THR A 322 -22.68 8.29 15.75
C THR A 322 -22.42 9.03 14.43
N LEU A 323 -22.71 10.33 14.38
CA LEU A 323 -22.38 11.14 13.20
C LEU A 323 -20.86 11.19 12.97
N GLN A 324 -20.05 11.12 14.04
CA GLN A 324 -18.60 11.03 13.91
C GLN A 324 -18.16 9.78 13.14
N GLU A 325 -18.69 8.59 13.45
CA GLU A 325 -18.32 7.36 12.74
C GLU A 325 -18.70 7.44 11.25
N LEU A 326 -19.87 8.02 10.93
CA LEU A 326 -20.26 8.29 9.53
C LEU A 326 -19.27 9.23 8.83
N LYS A 327 -18.87 10.33 9.48
CA LYS A 327 -17.86 11.26 8.93
C LYS A 327 -16.51 10.60 8.70
N GLU A 328 -16.06 9.75 9.63
CA GLU A 328 -14.76 9.08 9.55
C GLU A 328 -14.73 8.06 8.42
N VAL A 329 -15.82 7.32 8.21
CA VAL A 329 -15.97 6.43 7.04
C VAL A 329 -16.02 7.23 5.74
N VAL A 330 -16.75 8.34 5.68
CA VAL A 330 -16.77 9.21 4.49
C VAL A 330 -15.39 9.81 4.23
N GLU A 331 -14.70 10.35 5.23
CA GLU A 331 -13.35 10.90 5.05
C GLU A 331 -12.36 9.84 4.55
N LYS A 332 -12.37 8.63 5.14
CA LYS A 332 -11.56 7.48 4.67
C LYS A 332 -11.74 7.27 3.17
N TRP A 333 -12.98 7.10 2.71
CA TRP A 333 -13.27 6.78 1.30
C TRP A 333 -13.30 7.98 0.36
N GLN A 334 -13.17 9.20 0.88
CA GLN A 334 -12.95 10.39 0.06
C GLN A 334 -11.46 10.70 -0.15
N ARG A 335 -10.60 10.28 0.78
CA ARG A 335 -9.17 10.62 0.77
C ARG A 335 -8.25 9.48 0.36
N TYR A 336 -8.70 8.22 0.37
CA TYR A 336 -7.85 7.06 0.04
C TYR A 336 -7.23 7.06 -1.36
N THR A 337 -7.79 7.81 -2.33
CA THR A 337 -7.22 7.97 -3.67
C THR A 337 -6.29 9.19 -3.82
N GLU A 338 -6.11 10.01 -2.76
CA GLU A 338 -5.19 11.15 -2.77
C GLU A 338 -3.76 10.69 -3.12
N GLY A 339 -3.12 11.41 -4.05
CA GLY A 339 -1.76 11.05 -4.52
C GLY A 339 -1.65 9.80 -5.40
N THR A 340 -2.74 9.08 -5.68
CA THR A 340 -2.76 7.87 -6.52
C THR A 340 -3.32 8.12 -7.93
N ASP A 341 -3.35 7.05 -8.75
CA ASP A 341 -4.00 6.99 -10.06
C ASP A 341 -5.40 6.32 -10.04
N ALA A 342 -5.84 5.87 -8.86
CA ALA A 342 -7.12 5.21 -8.62
C ALA A 342 -8.33 6.17 -8.68
N TRP A 343 -9.55 5.60 -8.69
CA TRP A 343 -10.79 6.38 -8.75
C TRP A 343 -11.88 5.89 -7.77
N PRO A 344 -12.49 6.78 -6.95
CA PRO A 344 -13.48 6.39 -5.96
C PRO A 344 -14.92 6.38 -6.51
N THR A 345 -15.83 5.72 -5.78
CA THR A 345 -17.28 5.77 -5.98
C THR A 345 -17.98 6.50 -4.84
N VAL A 346 -19.18 7.01 -5.09
CA VAL A 346 -20.08 7.57 -4.08
C VAL A 346 -21.46 6.95 -4.28
N PHE A 347 -22.04 6.39 -3.20
CA PHE A 347 -23.40 5.83 -3.17
C PHE A 347 -23.92 5.78 -1.74
N LEU A 348 -25.25 5.76 -1.56
CA LEU A 348 -25.91 5.54 -0.26
C LEU A 348 -26.94 4.40 -0.30
N GLU A 349 -27.59 4.20 -1.46
CA GLU A 349 -28.54 3.13 -1.71
C GLU A 349 -28.07 2.24 -2.87
N ASN A 350 -28.51 0.99 -2.83
CA ASN A 350 -28.57 0.07 -3.96
C ASN A 350 -29.64 -1.00 -3.62
N HIS A 351 -29.90 -1.91 -4.55
CA HIS A 351 -30.87 -3.02 -4.40
C HIS A 351 -30.65 -4.02 -3.23
N ASP A 352 -29.51 -3.99 -2.54
CA ASP A 352 -29.18 -4.83 -1.38
C ASP A 352 -29.17 -4.05 -0.05
N LEU A 353 -29.49 -2.76 -0.07
CA LEU A 353 -29.44 -1.87 1.09
C LEU A 353 -30.83 -1.35 1.50
N PRO A 354 -31.03 -0.99 2.78
CA PRO A 354 -32.18 -0.18 3.19
C PRO A 354 -32.10 1.22 2.56
N ARG A 355 -33.20 1.96 2.60
CA ARG A 355 -33.27 3.35 2.12
C ARG A 355 -32.43 4.28 2.99
N ALA A 356 -31.74 5.22 2.35
CA ALA A 356 -30.74 6.08 2.97
C ALA A 356 -31.36 7.03 4.01
N ILE A 357 -32.60 7.48 3.78
CA ILE A 357 -33.35 8.32 4.73
C ILE A 357 -33.54 7.58 6.06
N ASN A 358 -33.93 6.31 6.03
CA ASN A 358 -34.14 5.50 7.25
C ASN A 358 -32.82 5.08 7.93
N LYS A 359 -31.72 4.94 7.18
CA LYS A 359 -30.43 4.51 7.72
C LYS A 359 -29.59 5.66 8.29
N TYR A 360 -29.54 6.83 7.62
CA TYR A 360 -28.58 7.90 7.93
C TYR A 360 -29.22 9.23 8.37
N ALA A 361 -30.54 9.36 8.33
CA ALA A 361 -31.25 10.61 8.64
C ALA A 361 -32.58 10.33 9.38
N SER A 362 -33.56 11.25 9.31
CA SER A 362 -34.88 11.04 9.90
C SER A 362 -35.92 10.68 8.84
N ASP A 363 -36.62 9.58 9.08
CA ASP A 363 -37.76 9.07 8.31
C ASP A 363 -39.13 9.52 8.86
N LYS A 364 -39.15 10.41 9.87
CA LYS A 364 -40.37 11.07 10.34
C LYS A 364 -41.00 11.85 9.19
N GLN A 365 -42.32 11.79 9.07
CA GLN A 365 -43.07 12.33 7.92
C GLN A 365 -42.80 13.82 7.65
N GLU A 366 -42.56 14.61 8.69
CA GLU A 366 -42.22 16.03 8.63
C GLU A 366 -40.77 16.32 8.19
N PHE A 367 -39.87 15.34 8.23
CA PHE A 367 -38.45 15.49 7.88
C PHE A 367 -38.00 14.72 6.64
N ILE A 368 -38.78 13.78 6.09
CA ILE A 368 -38.42 13.00 4.88
C ILE A 368 -37.87 13.89 3.75
N THR A 369 -38.53 15.00 3.41
CA THR A 369 -38.07 15.92 2.36
C THR A 369 -36.74 16.59 2.72
N ALA A 370 -36.57 17.03 3.97
CA ALA A 370 -35.33 17.66 4.43
C ALA A 370 -34.16 16.66 4.47
N SER A 371 -34.38 15.48 5.05
CA SER A 371 -33.46 14.33 5.05
C SER A 371 -33.02 13.95 3.63
N GLY A 372 -33.99 13.78 2.71
CA GLY A 372 -33.71 13.40 1.32
C GLY A 372 -32.86 14.44 0.59
N LYS A 373 -33.21 15.73 0.70
CA LYS A 373 -32.41 16.83 0.13
C LYS A 373 -31.02 16.94 0.77
N MET A 374 -30.91 16.77 2.09
CA MET A 374 -29.63 16.82 2.81
C MET A 374 -28.68 15.71 2.34
N LEU A 375 -29.17 14.47 2.26
CA LEU A 375 -28.39 13.32 1.78
C LEU A 375 -28.00 13.49 0.29
N ALA A 376 -28.90 14.02 -0.54
CA ALA A 376 -28.61 14.37 -1.93
C ALA A 376 -27.48 15.40 -2.05
N LEU A 377 -27.46 16.44 -1.21
CA LEU A 377 -26.34 17.40 -1.18
C LEU A 377 -25.06 16.77 -0.64
N MET A 378 -25.14 15.88 0.35
CA MET A 378 -23.99 15.15 0.86
C MET A 378 -23.29 14.40 -0.26
N GLU A 379 -23.97 13.45 -0.92
CA GLU A 379 -23.36 12.59 -1.94
C GLU A 379 -22.94 13.36 -3.20
N SER A 380 -23.75 14.33 -3.66
CA SER A 380 -23.43 15.12 -4.86
C SER A 380 -22.30 16.12 -4.67
N GLY A 381 -21.86 16.38 -3.43
CA GLY A 381 -20.64 17.12 -3.12
C GLY A 381 -19.38 16.26 -2.96
N LEU A 382 -19.50 14.93 -2.89
CA LEU A 382 -18.36 14.00 -2.70
C LEU A 382 -17.61 13.68 -4.00
N THR A 383 -16.31 13.41 -3.90
CA THR A 383 -15.39 13.04 -4.98
C THR A 383 -15.64 11.61 -5.44
N GLY A 384 -15.66 11.38 -6.75
CA GLY A 384 -15.83 10.05 -7.36
C GLY A 384 -17.04 9.93 -8.28
N THR A 385 -17.22 8.74 -8.84
CA THR A 385 -18.38 8.44 -9.68
C THR A 385 -19.62 8.26 -8.80
N LEU A 386 -20.68 9.05 -9.06
CA LEU A 386 -21.89 9.07 -8.22
C LEU A 386 -22.90 8.03 -8.72
N TYR A 387 -23.46 7.26 -7.80
CA TYR A 387 -24.54 6.30 -8.03
C TYR A 387 -25.78 6.69 -7.26
N ILE A 388 -26.91 6.70 -7.95
CA ILE A 388 -28.25 6.93 -7.39
C ILE A 388 -29.09 5.69 -7.68
N TYR A 389 -29.79 5.18 -6.68
CA TYR A 389 -30.67 4.02 -6.83
C TYR A 389 -32.13 4.44 -7.09
N GLN A 390 -32.90 3.61 -7.79
CA GLN A 390 -34.29 3.93 -8.13
C GLN A 390 -35.16 4.25 -6.90
N GLY A 391 -35.82 5.40 -6.91
CA GLY A 391 -36.65 5.88 -5.80
C GLY A 391 -35.90 6.74 -4.79
N GLN A 392 -34.57 6.72 -4.76
CA GLN A 392 -33.75 7.60 -3.91
C GLN A 392 -33.99 9.07 -4.28
N GLU A 393 -34.18 9.35 -5.57
CA GLU A 393 -34.38 10.70 -6.12
C GLU A 393 -35.74 11.32 -5.75
N ILE A 394 -36.72 10.50 -5.37
CA ILE A 394 -38.01 10.95 -4.81
C ILE A 394 -38.09 10.78 -3.28
N GLY A 395 -37.05 10.24 -2.63
CA GLY A 395 -37.02 9.99 -1.20
C GLY A 395 -37.92 8.84 -0.75
N MET A 396 -37.96 7.72 -1.49
CA MET A 396 -38.59 6.48 -1.02
C MET A 396 -37.98 6.01 0.32
N THR A 397 -38.82 5.45 1.18
CA THR A 397 -38.44 4.97 2.52
C THR A 397 -38.55 3.45 2.63
N ASN A 398 -38.00 2.87 3.69
CA ASN A 398 -38.20 1.47 4.06
C ASN A 398 -39.70 1.11 4.12
N VAL A 399 -39.99 -0.18 3.98
CA VAL A 399 -41.35 -0.71 4.17
C VAL A 399 -41.85 -0.44 5.59
N PRO A 400 -43.16 -0.21 5.83
CA PRO A 400 -43.69 0.04 7.16
C PRO A 400 -43.41 -1.12 8.14
N THR A 401 -43.04 -0.79 9.38
CA THR A 401 -42.82 -1.77 10.49
C THR A 401 -44.11 -2.48 10.96
N SER A 402 -45.25 -2.13 10.36
CA SER A 402 -46.56 -2.79 10.50
C SER A 402 -46.78 -3.93 9.51
N TRP A 403 -45.93 -4.07 8.48
CA TRP A 403 -45.99 -5.21 7.56
C TRP A 403 -45.51 -6.48 8.27
N GLY A 404 -46.19 -7.60 8.01
CA GLY A 404 -45.79 -8.91 8.52
C GLY A 404 -44.63 -9.52 7.71
N HIS A 405 -44.03 -10.57 8.27
CA HIS A 405 -42.91 -11.29 7.66
C HIS A 405 -43.22 -11.85 6.25
N GLU A 406 -44.50 -12.11 5.96
CA GLU A 406 -45.00 -12.65 4.70
C GLU A 406 -44.88 -11.68 3.51
N GLU A 407 -44.70 -10.38 3.77
CA GLU A 407 -44.49 -9.36 2.73
C GLU A 407 -43.02 -9.33 2.25
N TYR A 408 -42.08 -9.81 3.06
CA TYR A 408 -40.67 -9.94 2.69
C TYR A 408 -40.50 -11.14 1.75
N LYS A 409 -39.78 -10.93 0.65
CA LYS A 409 -39.56 -11.90 -0.44
C LYS A 409 -38.09 -12.32 -0.55
N ASP A 410 -37.16 -11.53 -0.01
CA ASP A 410 -35.74 -11.85 0.04
C ASP A 410 -35.50 -13.20 0.76
N VAL A 411 -34.90 -14.15 0.04
CA VAL A 411 -34.53 -15.47 0.53
C VAL A 411 -33.66 -15.42 1.80
N ILE A 412 -32.81 -14.40 1.96
CA ILE A 412 -31.96 -14.21 3.14
C ILE A 412 -32.82 -13.79 4.34
N ALA A 413 -33.73 -12.81 4.16
CA ALA A 413 -34.63 -12.33 5.21
C ALA A 413 -35.62 -13.43 5.66
N VAL A 414 -36.22 -14.14 4.70
CA VAL A 414 -37.14 -15.25 4.94
C VAL A 414 -36.45 -16.39 5.69
N ASN A 415 -35.20 -16.73 5.32
CA ASN A 415 -34.46 -17.78 6.04
C ASN A 415 -34.05 -17.33 7.44
N TYR A 416 -33.56 -16.10 7.61
CA TYR A 416 -33.18 -15.56 8.93
C TYR A 416 -34.36 -15.52 9.90
N TYR A 417 -35.55 -15.13 9.43
CA TYR A 417 -36.77 -15.18 10.25
C TYR A 417 -37.13 -16.62 10.65
N ARG A 418 -37.07 -17.58 9.72
CA ARG A 418 -37.32 -19.01 9.99
C ARG A 418 -36.32 -19.61 10.97
N ASP A 419 -35.05 -19.24 10.88
CA ASP A 419 -34.00 -19.63 11.82
C ASP A 419 -34.26 -19.06 13.23
N ALA A 420 -34.76 -17.83 13.34
CA ALA A 420 -35.14 -17.22 14.61
C ALA A 420 -36.39 -17.88 15.21
N GLU A 421 -37.40 -18.19 14.38
CA GLU A 421 -38.61 -18.93 14.79
C GLU A 421 -38.24 -20.31 15.35
N THR A 422 -37.43 -21.06 14.61
CA THR A 422 -37.00 -22.42 14.97
C THR A 422 -36.18 -22.43 16.26
N ARG A 423 -35.22 -21.50 16.43
CA ARG A 423 -34.37 -21.41 17.63
C ARG A 423 -35.11 -20.91 18.87
N SER A 424 -36.10 -20.04 18.71
CA SER A 424 -36.88 -19.48 19.83
C SER A 424 -38.10 -20.32 20.22
N GLY A 425 -38.52 -21.26 19.37
CA GLY A 425 -39.79 -21.96 19.54
C GLY A 425 -41.00 -21.06 19.25
N GLY A 426 -40.82 -20.00 18.45
CA GLY A 426 -41.86 -19.03 18.09
C GLY A 426 -42.11 -17.94 19.14
N ASP A 427 -41.08 -17.51 19.90
CA ASP A 427 -41.24 -16.41 20.87
C ASP A 427 -41.55 -15.09 20.15
N ALA A 428 -42.72 -14.50 20.45
CA ALA A 428 -43.19 -13.30 19.77
C ALA A 428 -42.30 -12.06 19.98
N THR A 429 -41.55 -11.99 21.08
CA THR A 429 -40.61 -10.89 21.36
C THR A 429 -39.36 -11.03 20.49
N VAL A 430 -38.82 -12.24 20.40
CA VAL A 430 -37.68 -12.55 19.52
C VAL A 430 -38.09 -12.30 18.06
N LEU A 431 -39.22 -12.85 17.62
CA LEU A 431 -39.71 -12.67 16.25
C LEU A 431 -39.98 -11.21 15.89
N LYS A 432 -40.55 -10.40 16.80
CA LYS A 432 -40.75 -8.97 16.54
C LYS A 432 -39.41 -8.23 16.42
N LYS A 433 -38.44 -8.51 17.31
CA LYS A 433 -37.08 -7.94 17.18
C LYS A 433 -36.44 -8.34 15.85
N THR A 434 -36.49 -9.62 15.49
CA THR A 434 -35.98 -10.15 14.22
C THR A 434 -36.58 -9.43 13.02
N LEU A 435 -37.89 -9.18 13.02
CA LEU A 435 -38.56 -8.45 11.94
C LEU A 435 -38.20 -6.95 11.93
N ASP A 436 -37.98 -6.33 13.08
CA ASP A 436 -37.50 -4.95 13.18
C ASP A 436 -36.03 -4.80 12.71
N ASP A 437 -35.19 -5.80 12.94
CA ASP A 437 -33.81 -5.86 12.43
C ASP A 437 -33.79 -6.08 10.90
N ILE A 438 -34.61 -7.02 10.39
CA ILE A 438 -34.86 -7.18 8.95
C ILE A 438 -35.38 -5.88 8.34
N ASN A 439 -36.28 -5.15 9.00
CA ASN A 439 -36.79 -3.89 8.46
C ASN A 439 -35.69 -2.81 8.33
N ARG A 440 -34.75 -2.76 9.29
CA ARG A 440 -33.65 -1.78 9.30
C ARG A 440 -32.57 -2.04 8.26
N GLN A 441 -32.29 -3.31 7.93
CA GLN A 441 -31.17 -3.68 7.04
C GLN A 441 -31.55 -4.51 5.80
N GLY A 442 -32.83 -4.88 5.66
CA GLY A 442 -33.34 -5.77 4.63
C GLY A 442 -33.32 -5.17 3.23
N ARG A 443 -32.88 -6.01 2.28
CA ARG A 443 -32.78 -5.71 0.84
C ARG A 443 -34.14 -5.32 0.25
N ASP A 444 -35.21 -5.94 0.74
CA ASP A 444 -36.59 -5.72 0.30
C ASP A 444 -37.08 -4.26 0.40
N SER A 445 -36.55 -3.46 1.33
CA SER A 445 -36.86 -2.02 1.40
C SER A 445 -36.42 -1.24 0.15
N ALA A 446 -35.38 -1.70 -0.55
CA ALA A 446 -34.98 -1.19 -1.85
C ALA A 446 -35.74 -1.84 -3.03
N ARG A 447 -36.35 -3.00 -2.83
CA ARG A 447 -36.94 -3.83 -3.92
C ARG A 447 -38.45 -3.64 -4.10
N THR A 448 -39.12 -2.80 -3.31
CA THR A 448 -40.53 -2.43 -3.57
C THR A 448 -40.71 -1.70 -4.93
N PRO A 449 -41.85 -1.89 -5.62
CA PRO A 449 -42.17 -1.17 -6.86
C PRO A 449 -42.03 0.35 -6.78
N VAL A 450 -41.43 0.96 -7.81
CA VAL A 450 -41.20 2.42 -7.89
C VAL A 450 -42.53 3.18 -7.97
N GLN A 451 -42.58 4.28 -7.23
CA GLN A 451 -43.79 5.06 -6.97
C GLN A 451 -43.93 6.17 -8.03
N TRP A 452 -44.46 5.81 -9.20
CA TRP A 452 -44.61 6.74 -10.33
C TRP A 452 -45.73 7.77 -10.16
N ASN A 453 -46.85 7.40 -9.56
CA ASN A 453 -47.99 8.29 -9.32
C ASN A 453 -48.94 7.74 -8.24
N SER A 454 -49.96 8.50 -7.86
CA SER A 454 -50.91 8.14 -6.79
C SER A 454 -52.04 7.16 -7.19
N LYS A 455 -51.95 6.48 -8.35
CA LYS A 455 -52.87 5.38 -8.71
C LYS A 455 -52.51 4.11 -7.91
N PRO A 456 -53.37 3.06 -7.88
CA PRO A 456 -53.05 1.79 -7.25
C PRO A 456 -51.66 1.26 -7.65
N ASN A 457 -50.98 0.63 -6.69
CA ASN A 457 -49.60 0.13 -6.82
C ASN A 457 -48.58 1.21 -7.27
N GLY A 458 -48.79 2.46 -6.89
CA GLY A 458 -47.93 3.57 -7.30
C GLY A 458 -47.92 3.87 -8.81
N GLY A 459 -48.84 3.29 -9.59
CA GLY A 459 -48.79 3.32 -11.05
C GLY A 459 -47.60 2.55 -11.66
N PHE A 460 -47.03 1.61 -10.91
CA PHE A 460 -46.01 0.67 -11.37
C PHE A 460 -46.48 -0.14 -12.59
N SER A 461 -47.69 -0.70 -12.55
CA SER A 461 -48.42 -1.28 -13.68
C SER A 461 -49.43 -0.25 -14.22
N THR A 462 -50.01 -0.50 -15.40
CA THR A 462 -51.05 0.37 -15.98
C THR A 462 -52.48 -0.05 -15.63
N ASP A 463 -52.72 -1.35 -15.43
CA ASP A 463 -53.97 -1.90 -14.86
C ASP A 463 -53.93 -1.82 -13.32
N PRO A 464 -54.92 -1.18 -12.66
CA PRO A 464 -54.98 -1.10 -11.20
C PRO A 464 -55.27 -2.44 -10.49
N ASN A 465 -55.62 -3.51 -11.23
CA ASN A 465 -55.91 -4.83 -10.67
C ASN A 465 -54.72 -5.80 -10.76
N THR A 466 -53.63 -5.43 -11.45
CA THR A 466 -52.39 -6.22 -11.46
C THR A 466 -51.88 -6.35 -10.02
N VAL A 467 -51.47 -7.56 -9.65
CA VAL A 467 -50.80 -7.84 -8.38
C VAL A 467 -49.30 -7.78 -8.65
N PRO A 468 -48.56 -6.77 -8.14
CA PRO A 468 -47.12 -6.71 -8.33
C PRO A 468 -46.43 -7.87 -7.61
N TRP A 469 -45.29 -8.32 -8.12
CA TRP A 469 -44.52 -9.45 -7.56
C TRP A 469 -44.16 -9.23 -6.07
N MET A 470 -43.94 -7.98 -5.68
CA MET A 470 -43.78 -7.50 -4.32
C MET A 470 -44.69 -6.28 -4.10
N ARG A 471 -45.35 -6.20 -2.95
CA ARG A 471 -46.24 -5.08 -2.59
C ARG A 471 -45.54 -3.72 -2.70
N THR A 472 -46.22 -2.75 -3.32
CA THR A 472 -45.78 -1.33 -3.33
C THR A 472 -45.88 -0.74 -1.91
N ASN A 473 -44.89 0.06 -1.50
CA ASN A 473 -44.92 0.72 -0.19
C ASN A 473 -46.15 1.66 -0.09
N ASP A 474 -46.89 1.57 1.03
CA ASP A 474 -48.19 2.22 1.23
C ASP A 474 -48.14 3.77 1.10
N ASN A 475 -46.95 4.37 1.22
CA ASN A 475 -46.74 5.81 1.07
C ASN A 475 -46.70 6.31 -0.38
N PHE A 476 -46.94 5.48 -1.39
CA PHE A 476 -47.00 5.90 -2.81
C PHE A 476 -47.99 7.03 -3.10
N THR A 477 -48.98 7.24 -2.23
CA THR A 477 -49.96 8.33 -2.35
C THR A 477 -49.38 9.71 -2.02
N SER A 478 -48.36 9.80 -1.15
CA SER A 478 -47.66 11.03 -0.78
C SER A 478 -46.29 11.17 -1.45
N ILE A 479 -45.55 10.07 -1.58
CA ILE A 479 -44.23 10.03 -2.22
C ILE A 479 -44.40 9.40 -3.60
N ASN A 480 -44.40 10.21 -4.66
CA ASN A 480 -44.38 9.70 -6.03
C ASN A 480 -43.85 10.73 -7.05
N VAL A 481 -43.31 10.22 -8.17
CA VAL A 481 -42.77 11.03 -9.27
C VAL A 481 -43.78 12.07 -9.76
N ALA A 482 -45.00 11.68 -10.12
CA ALA A 482 -45.99 12.60 -10.71
C ALA A 482 -46.52 13.72 -9.79
N ALA A 483 -46.33 13.58 -8.47
CA ALA A 483 -46.55 14.65 -7.51
C ALA A 483 -45.33 15.58 -7.45
N GLN A 484 -44.14 15.02 -7.32
CA GLN A 484 -42.88 15.77 -7.20
C GLN A 484 -42.49 16.52 -8.50
N GLU A 485 -42.88 16.02 -9.68
CA GLU A 485 -42.77 16.72 -10.97
C GLU A 485 -43.55 18.05 -11.03
N LYS A 486 -44.42 18.34 -10.05
CA LYS A 486 -45.22 19.57 -9.96
C LYS A 486 -44.82 20.45 -8.77
N ASP A 487 -43.79 20.05 -8.03
CA ASP A 487 -43.34 20.70 -6.82
C ASP A 487 -41.85 21.02 -6.92
N ASP A 488 -41.54 22.30 -7.13
CA ASP A 488 -40.16 22.81 -7.19
C ASP A 488 -39.42 22.70 -5.84
N GLN A 489 -40.13 22.42 -4.74
CA GLN A 489 -39.56 22.12 -3.42
C GLN A 489 -39.46 20.63 -3.11
N SER A 490 -39.73 19.76 -4.08
CA SER A 490 -39.61 18.31 -3.91
C SER A 490 -38.16 17.82 -3.78
N VAL A 491 -38.01 16.56 -3.36
CA VAL A 491 -36.71 15.86 -3.37
C VAL A 491 -36.22 15.72 -4.82
N LEU A 492 -37.10 15.35 -5.75
CA LEU A 492 -36.83 15.23 -7.19
C LEU A 492 -36.30 16.51 -7.82
N ALA A 493 -36.96 17.65 -7.57
CA ALA A 493 -36.52 18.95 -8.06
C ALA A 493 -35.14 19.32 -7.49
N PHE A 494 -34.88 18.98 -6.23
CA PHE A 494 -33.58 19.20 -5.61
C PHE A 494 -32.48 18.31 -6.20
N TYR A 495 -32.72 17.02 -6.45
CA TYR A 495 -31.77 16.13 -7.14
C TYR A 495 -31.37 16.71 -8.50
N ARG A 496 -32.34 17.12 -9.33
CA ARG A 496 -32.06 17.78 -10.62
C ARG A 496 -31.16 19.00 -10.45
N LYS A 497 -31.41 19.84 -9.44
CA LYS A 497 -30.62 21.03 -9.13
C LYS A 497 -29.18 20.68 -8.73
N VAL A 498 -28.97 19.76 -7.78
CA VAL A 498 -27.61 19.42 -7.31
C VAL A 498 -26.81 18.58 -8.31
N LEU A 499 -27.46 17.77 -9.14
CA LEU A 499 -26.80 17.04 -10.22
C LEU A 499 -26.37 17.96 -11.36
N ALA A 500 -27.19 18.95 -11.73
CA ALA A 500 -26.77 20.02 -12.64
C ALA A 500 -25.58 20.80 -12.08
N LEU A 501 -25.61 21.14 -10.78
CA LEU A 501 -24.51 21.81 -10.09
C LEU A 501 -23.23 20.96 -10.06
N ARG A 502 -23.33 19.66 -9.76
CA ARG A 502 -22.21 18.71 -9.78
C ARG A 502 -21.51 18.68 -11.13
N LYS A 503 -22.27 18.72 -12.23
CA LYS A 503 -21.73 18.75 -13.60
C LYS A 503 -21.12 20.10 -13.96
N GLN A 504 -21.76 21.20 -13.57
CA GLN A 504 -21.23 22.55 -13.80
C GLN A 504 -19.86 22.74 -13.11
N TYR A 505 -19.75 22.25 -11.87
CA TYR A 505 -18.54 22.38 -11.05
C TYR A 505 -17.81 21.03 -10.90
N ALA A 506 -17.71 20.23 -11.96
CA ALA A 506 -17.16 18.87 -11.89
C ALA A 506 -15.70 18.82 -11.40
N SER A 507 -14.86 19.79 -11.76
CA SER A 507 -13.48 19.96 -11.24
C SER A 507 -13.41 20.15 -9.72
N LEU A 508 -14.48 20.65 -9.10
CA LEU A 508 -14.56 20.98 -7.68
C LEU A 508 -15.34 19.92 -6.89
N LEU A 509 -16.52 19.54 -7.36
CA LEU A 509 -17.42 18.62 -6.66
C LEU A 509 -17.13 17.15 -7.00
N ALA A 510 -17.04 16.80 -8.29
CA ALA A 510 -16.80 15.41 -8.70
C ALA A 510 -15.33 14.97 -8.60
N ARG A 511 -14.38 15.87 -8.88
CA ARG A 511 -12.94 15.56 -8.95
C ARG A 511 -12.04 16.29 -7.95
N GLY A 512 -12.58 17.24 -7.20
CA GLY A 512 -11.80 18.02 -6.22
C GLY A 512 -11.34 17.19 -5.01
N GLY A 513 -10.38 17.72 -4.26
CA GLY A 513 -9.97 17.16 -2.96
C GLY A 513 -11.06 17.35 -1.89
N PHE A 514 -11.03 16.54 -0.84
CA PHE A 514 -11.98 16.56 0.28
C PHE A 514 -11.25 16.79 1.60
N ARG A 515 -11.75 17.71 2.43
CA ARG A 515 -11.23 17.94 3.78
C ARG A 515 -12.36 18.05 4.80
N LEU A 516 -12.41 17.14 5.76
CA LEU A 516 -13.38 17.16 6.85
C LEU A 516 -13.14 18.36 7.78
N LEU A 517 -14.23 18.97 8.27
CA LEU A 517 -14.20 19.99 9.32
C LEU A 517 -15.06 19.55 10.51
N ASP A 518 -14.68 19.95 11.72
CA ASP A 518 -15.37 19.65 12.99
C ASP A 518 -15.75 18.16 13.13
N ARG A 519 -14.74 17.27 13.06
CA ARG A 519 -14.92 15.81 13.11
C ARG A 519 -15.84 15.35 14.26
N GLU A 520 -15.57 15.81 15.48
CA GLU A 520 -16.26 15.39 16.71
C GLU A 520 -17.70 15.91 16.85
N ASN A 521 -18.13 16.89 16.04
CA ASN A 521 -19.46 17.50 16.16
C ASN A 521 -20.55 16.48 15.80
N GLN A 522 -21.47 16.22 16.72
CA GLN A 522 -22.51 15.19 16.52
C GLN A 522 -23.75 15.67 15.74
N GLN A 523 -23.88 16.98 15.50
CA GLN A 523 -25.05 17.58 14.83
C GLN A 523 -24.71 18.12 13.44
N LEU A 524 -23.49 18.59 13.20
CA LEU A 524 -23.07 19.19 11.93
C LEU A 524 -22.00 18.35 11.23
N PHE A 525 -22.26 17.94 9.99
CA PHE A 525 -21.23 17.46 9.06
C PHE A 525 -20.81 18.60 8.14
N LYS A 526 -19.58 19.09 8.34
CA LYS A 526 -18.96 20.16 7.56
C LYS A 526 -17.76 19.61 6.78
N TYR A 527 -17.59 20.02 5.53
CA TYR A 527 -16.39 19.69 4.75
C TYR A 527 -16.07 20.76 3.71
N MET A 528 -14.79 20.83 3.35
CA MET A 528 -14.29 21.63 2.23
C MET A 528 -14.07 20.74 1.00
N LYS A 529 -14.35 21.33 -0.17
CA LYS A 529 -13.92 20.85 -1.48
C LYS A 529 -12.91 21.83 -2.06
N ILE A 530 -11.84 21.30 -2.64
CA ILE A 530 -10.76 22.08 -3.25
C ILE A 530 -10.63 21.64 -4.70
N ALA A 531 -10.70 22.57 -5.66
CA ALA A 531 -10.71 22.21 -7.07
C ALA A 531 -9.46 21.44 -7.52
N GLU A 532 -9.68 20.53 -8.48
CA GLU A 532 -8.67 19.66 -9.07
C GLU A 532 -7.44 20.46 -9.57
N GLY A 533 -6.29 20.27 -8.91
CA GLY A 533 -5.04 20.97 -9.22
C GLY A 533 -4.74 22.18 -8.33
N GLY A 534 -5.69 22.64 -7.52
CA GLY A 534 -5.45 23.58 -6.44
C GLY A 534 -4.62 22.95 -5.31
N LYS A 535 -3.79 23.75 -4.65
CA LYS A 535 -3.10 23.42 -3.40
C LYS A 535 -3.76 24.17 -2.24
N ASP A 536 -3.53 23.71 -1.01
CA ASP A 536 -4.02 24.40 0.19
C ASP A 536 -3.58 25.88 0.27
N ASP A 537 -2.41 26.21 -0.28
CA ASP A 537 -1.83 27.56 -0.34
C ASP A 537 -2.23 28.38 -1.59
N ASP A 538 -2.92 27.79 -2.58
CA ASP A 538 -3.26 28.44 -3.86
C ASP A 538 -4.71 28.98 -3.88
N ALA A 539 -4.92 30.06 -4.64
CA ALA A 539 -6.21 30.71 -4.85
C ALA A 539 -7.14 29.96 -5.83
N GLY A 540 -7.18 28.62 -5.77
CA GLY A 540 -8.09 27.81 -6.56
C GLY A 540 -9.53 27.88 -6.04
N GLU A 541 -10.50 27.55 -6.90
CA GLU A 541 -11.92 27.41 -6.52
C GLU A 541 -12.08 26.45 -5.32
N ARG A 542 -12.92 26.85 -4.38
CA ARG A 542 -13.22 26.11 -3.15
C ARG A 542 -14.73 26.10 -2.93
N ALA A 543 -15.23 25.01 -2.34
CA ALA A 543 -16.59 24.95 -1.82
C ALA A 543 -16.59 24.55 -0.35
N PHE A 544 -17.50 25.12 0.44
CA PHE A 544 -17.77 24.75 1.82
C PHE A 544 -19.18 24.16 1.90
N ALA A 545 -19.28 22.89 2.31
CA ALA A 545 -20.53 22.21 2.56
C ALA A 545 -20.79 22.14 4.07
N VAL A 546 -22.03 22.44 4.48
CA VAL A 546 -22.52 22.26 5.85
C VAL A 546 -23.86 21.53 5.81
N LEU A 547 -23.94 20.42 6.56
CA LEU A 547 -25.09 19.53 6.65
C LEU A 547 -25.50 19.39 8.12
N ASN A 548 -26.73 19.74 8.46
CA ASN A 548 -27.28 19.53 9.81
C ASN A 548 -27.96 18.16 9.90
N PHE A 549 -27.44 17.24 10.69
CA PHE A 549 -28.00 15.91 10.94
C PHE A 549 -28.89 15.87 12.20
N SER A 550 -29.41 17.02 12.64
CA SER A 550 -30.29 17.13 13.81
C SER A 550 -31.63 17.82 13.51
N ASP A 551 -32.65 17.54 14.33
CA ASP A 551 -33.96 18.20 14.30
C ASP A 551 -33.96 19.61 14.94
N LEU A 552 -32.79 20.07 15.41
CA LEU A 552 -32.60 21.40 15.99
C LEU A 552 -31.82 22.32 15.03
N PRO A 553 -32.08 23.63 15.01
CA PRO A 553 -31.21 24.60 14.35
C PRO A 553 -29.78 24.53 14.91
N GLN A 554 -28.79 24.69 14.04
CA GLN A 554 -27.38 24.69 14.39
C GLN A 554 -26.71 25.95 13.80
N GLU A 555 -25.89 26.63 14.60
CA GLU A 555 -25.07 27.74 14.13
C GLU A 555 -23.76 27.22 13.52
N TYR A 556 -23.28 27.90 12.48
CA TYR A 556 -21.99 27.62 11.86
C TYR A 556 -21.32 28.90 11.37
N THR A 557 -20.00 28.88 11.29
CA THR A 557 -19.19 29.91 10.66
C THR A 557 -18.63 29.40 9.34
N VAL A 558 -18.60 30.27 8.33
CA VAL A 558 -17.94 29.99 7.04
C VAL A 558 -16.44 30.24 7.22
N PRO A 559 -15.54 29.29 6.90
CA PRO A 559 -14.11 29.52 6.98
C PRO A 559 -13.66 30.70 6.09
N GLU A 560 -12.70 31.51 6.56
CA GLU A 560 -12.11 32.61 5.75
C GLU A 560 -11.47 32.08 4.45
N GLU A 561 -10.90 30.87 4.51
CA GLU A 561 -10.38 30.13 3.36
C GLU A 561 -11.44 29.67 2.35
N ALA A 562 -12.72 29.69 2.72
CA ALA A 562 -13.87 29.51 1.84
C ALA A 562 -14.46 30.86 1.38
N GLY A 563 -13.79 31.98 1.70
CA GLY A 563 -14.20 33.34 1.39
C GLY A 563 -14.82 34.10 2.57
N GLY A 564 -15.11 33.43 3.70
CA GLY A 564 -15.75 34.04 4.86
C GLY A 564 -17.03 34.77 4.46
N SER A 565 -17.07 36.09 4.72
CA SER A 565 -18.19 36.98 4.34
C SER A 565 -18.37 37.22 2.83
N LYS A 566 -17.43 36.77 1.98
CA LYS A 566 -17.48 36.89 0.51
C LYS A 566 -17.96 35.61 -0.20
N ALA A 567 -18.19 34.54 0.55
CA ALA A 567 -18.63 33.27 -0.02
C ALA A 567 -20.04 33.40 -0.63
N THR A 568 -20.25 32.82 -1.82
CA THR A 568 -21.52 32.89 -2.56
C THR A 568 -22.31 31.59 -2.40
N MET A 569 -23.60 31.67 -2.07
CA MET A 569 -24.45 30.48 -1.92
C MET A 569 -24.72 29.84 -3.29
N LEU A 570 -24.28 28.60 -3.49
CA LEU A 570 -24.53 27.81 -4.70
C LEU A 570 -25.87 27.07 -4.60
N VAL A 571 -26.14 26.44 -3.44
CA VAL A 571 -27.41 25.74 -3.17
C VAL A 571 -27.68 25.66 -1.67
N GLU A 572 -28.94 25.82 -1.30
CA GLU A 572 -29.50 25.61 0.04
C GLU A 572 -30.75 24.72 -0.05
N THR A 573 -31.12 24.06 1.05
CA THR A 573 -32.35 23.23 1.14
C THR A 573 -33.54 23.91 1.80
N LEU A 574 -33.34 25.10 2.38
CA LEU A 574 -34.37 25.88 3.06
C LEU A 574 -35.47 26.35 2.10
N GLU A 575 -36.72 26.17 2.51
CA GLU A 575 -37.87 26.77 1.85
C GLU A 575 -37.90 28.28 2.13
N LYS A 576 -38.05 29.09 1.08
CA LYS A 576 -38.40 30.51 1.24
C LYS A 576 -39.89 30.65 1.56
N ASP A 577 -40.28 30.30 2.78
CA ASP A 577 -41.56 30.72 3.35
C ASP A 577 -41.35 31.97 4.26
N PRO A 578 -41.75 33.17 3.83
CA PRO A 578 -41.68 34.38 4.66
C PRO A 578 -42.65 34.40 5.85
N SER A 579 -43.50 33.38 6.01
CA SER A 579 -44.62 33.35 6.94
C SER A 579 -44.55 32.26 8.02
N SER A 580 -43.71 31.23 7.88
CA SER A 580 -43.54 30.21 8.91
C SER A 580 -42.40 30.56 9.87
N ASN A 581 -42.75 30.77 11.15
CA ASN A 581 -41.80 31.05 12.22
C ASN A 581 -41.29 29.74 12.86
N ARG A 582 -41.09 28.69 12.05
CA ARG A 582 -40.67 27.36 12.53
C ARG A 582 -39.15 27.19 12.42
N PRO A 583 -38.47 26.69 13.47
CA PRO A 583 -37.06 26.32 13.38
C PRO A 583 -36.89 25.11 12.45
N CYS A 584 -36.10 25.25 11.40
CA CYS A 584 -35.80 24.16 10.46
C CYS A 584 -34.58 23.34 10.92
N GLY A 585 -34.84 22.14 11.46
CA GLY A 585 -33.83 21.06 11.51
C GLY A 585 -33.54 20.49 10.11
N PHE A 586 -32.48 19.69 9.99
CA PHE A 586 -32.06 19.03 8.74
C PHE A 586 -31.83 19.95 7.52
N THR A 587 -31.23 21.13 7.77
CA THR A 587 -30.87 22.12 6.76
C THR A 587 -29.43 22.00 6.28
N CYS A 588 -29.17 22.40 5.04
CA CYS A 588 -27.82 22.43 4.50
C CYS A 588 -27.59 23.52 3.44
N ALA A 589 -26.32 23.87 3.28
CA ALA A 589 -25.83 24.91 2.38
C ALA A 589 -24.49 24.48 1.74
N LEU A 590 -24.30 24.85 0.49
CA LEU A 590 -23.03 24.78 -0.23
C LEU A 590 -22.66 26.18 -0.71
N LEU A 591 -21.51 26.66 -0.26
CA LEU A 591 -20.97 27.99 -0.53
C LEU A 591 -19.72 27.88 -1.41
N GLY A 592 -19.56 28.74 -2.40
CA GLY A 592 -18.44 28.75 -3.36
C GLY A 592 -17.78 30.11 -3.52
N LEU A 593 -16.62 30.13 -4.19
CA LEU A 593 -15.81 31.33 -4.43
C LEU A 593 -15.38 31.39 -5.90
N GLU A 594 -15.93 32.36 -6.65
CA GLU A 594 -15.56 32.63 -8.04
C GLU A 594 -14.63 33.85 -8.14
N ASP A 595 -13.60 33.75 -8.98
CA ASP A 595 -12.58 34.79 -9.19
C ASP A 595 -13.04 35.99 -10.05
N LYS A 596 -14.38 36.13 -10.25
CA LYS A 596 -15.00 37.22 -11.04
C LYS A 596 -16.39 37.61 -10.52
N VAL A 597 -16.44 38.66 -9.70
CA VAL A 597 -17.68 39.43 -9.49
C VAL A 597 -17.38 40.92 -9.55
N GLU A 598 -17.88 41.60 -10.59
CA GLU A 598 -18.14 43.03 -10.51
C GLU A 598 -19.48 43.22 -9.77
N GLU A 599 -19.42 43.90 -8.61
CA GLU A 599 -20.50 44.30 -7.70
C GLU A 599 -21.36 43.18 -7.01
N PRO A 600 -21.41 43.15 -5.66
CA PRO A 600 -22.19 42.17 -4.91
C PRO A 600 -23.65 42.57 -4.72
N THR A 601 -24.57 41.62 -4.90
CA THR A 601 -25.97 41.76 -4.41
C THR A 601 -26.08 41.09 -3.04
N LEU A 602 -26.21 41.87 -1.97
CA LEU A 602 -26.44 41.33 -0.63
C LEU A 602 -27.82 40.66 -0.53
N ILE A 603 -27.88 39.51 0.15
CA ILE A 603 -29.11 38.98 0.74
C ILE A 603 -28.85 38.81 2.24
N PHE A 604 -29.54 39.62 3.05
CA PHE A 604 -29.55 39.52 4.51
C PHE A 604 -30.54 38.45 4.97
N PHE A 605 -30.23 37.80 6.09
CA PHE A 605 -31.25 37.29 7.00
C PHE A 605 -31.11 37.96 8.37
N ASN A 606 -32.24 38.12 9.06
CA ASN A 606 -32.50 39.33 9.84
C ASN A 606 -31.86 39.33 11.23
N HIS A 607 -31.14 40.41 11.58
CA HIS A 607 -30.49 40.60 12.87
C HIS A 607 -31.11 41.81 13.60
N ASP A 608 -32.36 41.67 14.05
CA ASP A 608 -33.08 42.72 14.80
C ASP A 608 -32.67 42.77 16.28
N HIS A 609 -31.43 43.20 16.53
CA HIS A 609 -31.02 43.74 17.82
C HIS A 609 -30.21 45.03 17.64
N THR A 610 -30.93 46.16 17.67
CA THR A 610 -30.36 47.48 17.98
C THR A 610 -31.13 48.14 19.14
N PRO A 611 -30.48 49.02 19.92
CA PRO A 611 -30.85 49.25 21.32
C PRO A 611 -31.83 50.40 21.56
N TRP A 612 -32.47 50.36 22.73
CA TRP A 612 -33.26 51.45 23.29
C TRP A 612 -32.46 52.74 23.52
N PRO A 613 -33.07 53.91 23.28
CA PRO A 613 -32.80 55.14 24.03
C PRO A 613 -33.87 55.40 25.10
N ASP A 614 -33.49 56.08 26.19
CA ASP A 614 -34.37 56.44 27.31
C ASP A 614 -35.57 57.32 26.92
N CYS A 615 -36.75 57.04 27.50
CA CYS A 615 -37.54 58.03 28.25
C CYS A 615 -38.82 57.49 28.92
N LEU A 616 -38.90 57.70 30.24
CA LEU A 616 -40.10 58.05 31.04
C LEU A 616 -41.31 57.08 31.21
N HIS A 617 -41.62 56.89 32.50
CA HIS A 617 -42.96 56.81 33.14
C HIS A 617 -43.78 55.50 33.19
N ASN A 618 -43.72 54.92 34.41
CA ASN A 618 -44.85 54.67 35.33
C ASN A 618 -45.83 53.50 35.14
N MET A 619 -46.19 52.91 36.30
CA MET A 619 -47.20 51.86 36.57
C MET A 619 -46.86 50.46 36.02
N GLY A 620 -47.01 49.37 36.77
CA GLY A 620 -47.38 49.21 38.18
C GLY A 620 -48.07 47.87 38.43
N ASN A 621 -47.79 47.22 39.57
CA ASN A 621 -48.44 45.98 40.07
C ASN A 621 -48.19 44.70 39.22
N SER A 622 -48.22 43.47 39.74
CA SER A 622 -48.14 42.91 41.11
C SER A 622 -48.10 41.37 41.04
N VAL A 623 -47.87 40.72 42.20
CA VAL A 623 -48.05 39.29 42.56
C VAL A 623 -46.74 38.49 42.43
N GLU A 624 -46.02 38.17 43.52
CA GLU A 624 -46.30 37.16 44.59
C GLU A 624 -46.24 35.71 44.06
N ASP A 625 -45.63 34.70 44.73
CA ASP A 625 -44.97 34.65 46.04
C ASP A 625 -43.95 33.48 46.11
N HIS A 626 -43.23 33.42 47.23
CA HIS A 626 -42.53 32.28 47.83
C HIS A 626 -41.12 31.93 47.28
N ARG A 627 -40.03 32.33 47.97
CA ARG A 627 -39.47 31.86 49.28
C ARG A 627 -38.73 30.52 49.14
N ASN A 628 -37.54 30.29 49.70
CA ASN A 628 -36.79 31.00 50.75
C ASN A 628 -35.26 30.76 50.63
N ASP A 629 -34.47 31.78 51.00
CA ASP A 629 -33.27 31.81 51.89
C ASP A 629 -32.18 30.70 51.82
N ILE A 630 -30.87 30.90 52.06
CA ILE A 630 -30.07 31.88 52.84
C ILE A 630 -28.71 32.10 52.12
N VAL A 631 -28.30 33.34 51.75
CA VAL A 631 -27.22 34.21 52.30
C VAL A 631 -25.90 33.51 52.78
N VAL A 632 -24.66 34.03 52.74
CA VAL A 632 -24.00 35.33 52.40
C VAL A 632 -22.46 34.99 52.29
N ASP A 633 -21.53 35.70 51.65
CA ASP A 633 -21.34 37.15 51.56
C ASP A 633 -20.34 37.61 50.44
N GLN A 634 -20.31 38.93 50.20
CA GLN A 634 -19.20 39.88 49.98
C GLN A 634 -17.77 39.45 49.50
N LEU A 635 -16.99 40.28 48.78
CA LEU A 635 -17.06 41.74 48.53
C LEU A 635 -16.40 42.15 47.19
N ALA A 636 -16.74 43.33 46.67
CA ALA A 636 -16.27 43.89 45.39
C ALA A 636 -14.93 44.67 45.48
N GLY A 637 -14.28 44.97 44.34
CA GLY A 637 -12.97 45.65 44.35
C GLY A 637 -12.36 46.23 43.04
N VAL A 638 -13.09 47.09 42.31
CA VAL A 638 -12.55 48.18 41.44
C VAL A 638 -11.89 47.84 40.07
N ARG A 639 -12.16 48.71 39.07
CA ARG A 639 -11.73 48.70 37.63
C ARG A 639 -10.64 49.80 37.37
N PRO A 640 -10.48 50.37 36.14
CA PRO A 640 -9.89 49.94 34.84
C PRO A 640 -8.57 50.76 34.57
N PRO A 641 -8.05 51.11 33.34
CA PRO A 641 -8.48 50.85 31.94
C PRO A 641 -7.40 50.48 30.89
N MET A 642 -7.86 50.42 29.63
CA MET A 642 -7.17 50.22 28.35
C MET A 642 -5.89 51.07 28.11
N THR A 643 -4.93 50.61 27.29
CA THR A 643 -4.78 51.04 25.85
C THR A 643 -3.55 50.46 25.10
N THR A 644 -3.81 50.05 23.85
CA THR A 644 -3.00 50.10 22.59
C THR A 644 -1.49 49.76 22.48
N THR A 645 -1.23 49.03 21.37
CA THR A 645 -0.08 49.07 20.44
C THR A 645 1.28 48.47 20.82
N ALA A 646 1.76 47.62 19.91
CA ALA A 646 3.07 46.97 19.96
C ALA A 646 4.12 47.73 19.13
N SER A 647 5.38 47.72 19.59
CA SER A 647 6.46 46.96 18.91
C SER A 647 7.83 47.18 19.59
N ILE A 648 8.79 46.29 19.28
CA ILE A 648 10.25 46.38 19.54
C ILE A 648 10.69 46.26 21.01
N ALA A 649 11.20 45.08 21.39
CA ALA A 649 12.60 44.88 21.81
C ALA A 649 12.84 43.43 22.31
N THR A 650 13.51 42.61 21.50
CA THR A 650 14.04 41.30 21.93
C THR A 650 15.40 41.45 22.59
N SER A 651 15.64 40.88 23.79
CA SER A 651 16.89 40.15 24.14
C SER A 651 17.07 39.60 25.58
N GLU A 652 16.09 39.59 26.52
CA GLU A 652 16.37 39.13 27.91
C GLU A 652 15.54 37.96 28.49
N LEU A 653 14.48 37.49 27.81
CA LEU A 653 13.63 36.40 28.34
C LEU A 653 14.22 34.97 28.21
N GLY A 654 15.45 34.82 27.73
CA GLY A 654 16.06 33.51 27.44
C GLY A 654 16.55 32.70 28.66
N LYS A 655 16.66 33.29 29.85
CA LYS A 655 17.23 32.62 31.03
C LYS A 655 16.20 32.07 32.01
N GLU A 656 15.13 32.80 32.33
CA GLU A 656 14.09 32.31 33.25
C GLU A 656 13.31 31.11 32.69
N ALA A 657 13.16 31.02 31.36
CA ALA A 657 12.52 29.88 30.71
C ALA A 657 13.28 28.55 30.96
N SER A 658 14.61 28.60 31.02
CA SER A 658 15.45 27.43 31.31
C SER A 658 15.37 26.99 32.77
N GLU A 659 15.09 27.90 33.70
CA GLU A 659 15.05 27.62 35.13
C GLU A 659 13.66 27.17 35.63
N LYS A 660 12.59 27.53 34.90
CA LYS A 660 11.25 26.95 35.11
C LYS A 660 11.11 25.53 34.54
N LEU A 661 11.82 25.20 33.46
CA LEU A 661 11.83 23.85 32.88
C LEU A 661 12.44 22.79 33.82
N SER A 662 13.44 23.14 34.65
CA SER A 662 14.06 22.19 35.59
C SER A 662 13.22 21.85 36.83
N LYS A 663 12.09 22.54 37.06
CA LYS A 663 11.24 22.36 38.25
C LYS A 663 9.92 21.64 38.02
N VAL A 664 9.55 21.35 36.76
CA VAL A 664 8.32 20.59 36.43
C VAL A 664 8.59 19.09 36.26
N GLY A 665 9.83 18.69 35.95
CA GLY A 665 10.22 17.29 35.76
C GLY A 665 10.58 16.49 37.02
N SER A 666 9.88 16.68 38.14
CA SER A 666 10.22 16.03 39.43
C SER A 666 9.02 15.55 40.26
N GLN A 667 8.05 14.90 39.63
CA GLN A 667 7.17 13.94 40.31
C GLN A 667 6.96 12.71 39.43
N THR A 668 7.82 11.71 39.61
CA THR A 668 7.57 10.35 39.11
C THR A 668 6.47 9.69 39.93
N THR A 669 5.23 9.69 39.40
CA THR A 669 4.17 8.79 39.87
C THR A 669 4.45 7.38 39.37
N SER A 670 5.19 6.62 40.17
CA SER A 670 5.42 5.20 39.95
C SER A 670 4.19 4.38 40.37
N THR A 671 3.45 3.85 39.40
CA THR A 671 2.58 2.69 39.65
C THR A 671 2.45 1.79 38.41
N GLU A 672 2.72 0.51 38.66
CA GLU A 672 2.34 -0.68 37.87
C GLU A 672 3.21 -1.14 36.67
N LEU A 673 3.81 -2.32 36.89
CA LEU A 673 4.43 -3.29 35.96
C LEU A 673 5.56 -2.81 35.01
N GLY A 674 6.73 -2.59 35.61
CA GLY A 674 8.02 -3.17 35.19
C GLY A 674 8.41 -3.19 33.70
N SER A 675 9.26 -2.24 33.29
CA SER A 675 10.16 -2.41 32.14
C SER A 675 11.61 -2.07 32.52
N ALA A 676 12.55 -2.92 32.11
CA ALA A 676 13.97 -2.81 32.44
C ALA A 676 14.74 -2.05 31.35
N HIS A 677 14.29 -0.84 31.03
CA HIS A 677 14.75 -0.09 29.86
C HIS A 677 15.24 1.33 30.23
N PRO A 678 16.31 1.84 29.59
CA PRO A 678 16.83 3.18 29.87
C PRO A 678 15.80 4.26 29.49
N PRO A 679 15.70 5.35 30.27
CA PRO A 679 14.69 6.38 30.04
C PRO A 679 14.92 7.12 28.71
N ILE A 680 13.82 7.41 28.01
CA ILE A 680 13.82 8.26 26.81
C ILE A 680 14.29 9.67 27.21
N THR A 681 15.29 10.20 26.50
CA THR A 681 15.90 11.50 26.82
C THR A 681 15.34 12.62 25.97
N ASP A 682 15.36 13.85 26.48
CA ASP A 682 14.93 15.06 25.75
C ASP A 682 15.69 15.25 24.42
N ALA A 683 16.95 14.81 24.37
CA ALA A 683 17.76 14.84 23.14
C ALA A 683 17.22 13.89 22.06
N ALA A 684 16.70 12.72 22.45
CA ALA A 684 16.11 11.75 21.52
C ALA A 684 14.76 12.25 20.98
N LEU A 685 13.98 12.97 21.80
CA LEU A 685 12.72 13.62 21.39
C LEU A 685 12.92 14.80 20.41
N GLN A 686 14.14 15.33 20.31
CA GLN A 686 14.50 16.45 19.43
C GLN A 686 15.23 16.02 18.14
N GLN A 687 15.51 14.73 17.95
CA GLN A 687 16.35 14.26 16.85
C GLN A 687 15.59 14.06 15.54
N VAL A 688 15.92 14.86 14.51
CA VAL A 688 15.36 14.72 13.15
C VAL A 688 16.01 13.54 12.43
N ARG A 689 15.20 12.57 11.96
CA ARG A 689 15.63 11.37 11.23
C ARG A 689 15.66 11.57 9.70
N LEU A 690 16.19 10.58 8.97
CA LEU A 690 16.24 10.56 7.51
C LEU A 690 14.95 9.95 6.96
N ARG A 691 14.41 10.54 5.89
CA ARG A 691 13.09 10.14 5.37
C ARG A 691 13.06 8.71 4.85
N ARG A 692 12.12 7.89 5.35
CA ARG A 692 11.83 6.53 4.85
C ARG A 692 11.14 6.52 3.47
N ALA A 693 11.87 6.94 2.44
CA ALA A 693 11.33 7.16 1.10
C ALA A 693 11.73 6.11 0.04
N LEU A 694 12.63 5.17 0.34
CA LEU A 694 13.11 4.18 -0.63
C LEU A 694 12.21 2.94 -0.68
N GLY A 695 11.72 2.61 -1.89
CA GLY A 695 10.90 1.43 -2.16
C GLY A 695 11.72 0.18 -2.51
N GLU A 696 11.11 -1.00 -2.39
CA GLU A 696 11.77 -2.30 -2.55
C GLU A 696 12.53 -2.44 -3.89
N ARG A 697 11.90 -2.06 -5.02
CA ARG A 697 12.52 -2.17 -6.36
C ARG A 697 13.79 -1.32 -6.46
N THR A 698 13.76 -0.10 -5.95
CA THR A 698 14.86 0.85 -5.94
C THR A 698 16.04 0.32 -5.11
N ILE A 699 15.76 -0.21 -3.92
CA ILE A 699 16.77 -0.78 -3.01
C ILE A 699 17.44 -2.02 -3.64
N GLN A 700 16.67 -2.89 -4.29
CA GLN A 700 17.22 -4.06 -5.01
C GLN A 700 18.20 -3.65 -6.11
N MET A 701 17.86 -2.62 -6.89
CA MET A 701 18.70 -2.14 -7.99
C MET A 701 19.95 -1.39 -7.48
N ILE A 702 19.85 -0.62 -6.39
CA ILE A 702 21.03 0.01 -5.74
C ILE A 702 22.04 -1.06 -5.28
N ALA A 703 21.58 -2.15 -4.66
CA ALA A 703 22.46 -3.24 -4.22
C ALA A 703 23.12 -4.00 -5.39
N LEU A 704 22.38 -4.20 -6.49
CA LEU A 704 22.93 -4.75 -7.75
C LEU A 704 23.94 -3.80 -8.39
N ALA A 705 23.68 -2.49 -8.38
CA ALA A 705 24.54 -1.47 -8.97
C ALA A 705 25.89 -1.36 -8.24
N GLY A 706 25.88 -1.32 -6.91
CA GLY A 706 27.07 -1.23 -6.08
C GLY A 706 27.98 -2.46 -6.17
N THR A 707 27.40 -3.65 -6.32
CA THR A 707 28.18 -4.90 -6.40
C THR A 707 28.76 -5.13 -7.80
N ILE A 708 27.94 -4.99 -8.85
CA ILE A 708 28.35 -5.32 -10.23
C ILE A 708 29.22 -4.19 -10.79
N GLY A 709 30.55 -4.32 -10.67
CA GLY A 709 31.51 -3.28 -11.04
C GLY A 709 32.84 -3.79 -11.60
N THR A 710 33.90 -3.00 -11.44
CA THR A 710 35.25 -3.29 -11.97
C THR A 710 35.85 -4.59 -11.42
N GLY A 711 35.44 -5.04 -10.22
CA GLY A 711 35.88 -6.31 -9.67
C GLY A 711 35.49 -7.52 -10.51
N LEU A 712 34.30 -7.53 -11.10
CA LEU A 712 33.90 -8.56 -12.07
C LEU A 712 34.53 -8.28 -13.45
N PHE A 713 34.36 -7.07 -13.98
CA PHE A 713 34.70 -6.80 -15.39
C PHE A 713 36.20 -6.69 -15.67
N LEU A 714 37.01 -6.25 -14.72
CA LEU A 714 38.47 -6.06 -14.87
C LEU A 714 39.27 -6.98 -13.94
N GLY A 715 38.83 -7.16 -12.69
CA GLY A 715 39.46 -8.05 -11.71
C GLY A 715 39.49 -9.52 -12.13
N SER A 716 38.46 -10.00 -12.82
CA SER A 716 38.40 -11.38 -13.33
C SER A 716 39.57 -11.76 -14.24
N GLY A 717 40.10 -10.83 -15.05
CA GLY A 717 41.22 -11.10 -15.96
C GLY A 717 42.52 -11.38 -15.22
N LYS A 718 42.85 -10.54 -14.24
CA LYS A 718 43.97 -10.75 -13.32
C LYS A 718 43.81 -12.07 -12.56
N ALA A 719 42.63 -12.30 -11.98
CA ALA A 719 42.35 -13.50 -11.20
C ALA A 719 42.49 -14.78 -12.04
N LEU A 720 41.95 -14.80 -13.27
CA LEU A 720 42.09 -15.93 -14.20
C LEU A 720 43.57 -16.21 -14.50
N ALA A 721 44.35 -15.18 -14.79
CA ALA A 721 45.77 -15.30 -15.09
C ALA A 721 46.65 -15.68 -13.89
N THR A 722 46.17 -15.49 -12.65
CA THR A 722 46.89 -15.88 -11.42
C THR A 722 46.47 -17.22 -10.83
N SER A 723 45.21 -17.63 -11.00
CA SER A 723 44.66 -18.83 -10.33
C SER A 723 44.12 -19.90 -11.29
N GLY A 724 43.74 -19.54 -12.52
CA GLY A 724 43.18 -20.47 -13.50
C GLY A 724 41.66 -20.66 -13.41
N PRO A 725 41.05 -21.29 -14.43
CA PRO A 725 39.60 -21.25 -14.66
C PRO A 725 38.76 -21.98 -13.60
N LEU A 726 39.27 -23.04 -12.96
CA LEU A 726 38.53 -23.69 -11.87
C LEU A 726 38.78 -23.02 -10.52
N SER A 727 40.03 -22.60 -10.24
CA SER A 727 40.37 -21.88 -9.01
C SER A 727 39.55 -20.61 -8.84
N ILE A 728 39.38 -19.81 -9.91
CA ILE A 728 38.60 -18.56 -9.84
C ILE A 728 37.12 -18.85 -9.51
N LEU A 729 36.53 -19.91 -10.07
CA LEU A 729 35.15 -20.32 -9.76
C LEU A 729 35.00 -20.79 -8.31
N ILE A 730 35.95 -21.59 -7.81
CA ILE A 730 35.98 -22.04 -6.42
C ILE A 730 36.12 -20.84 -5.48
N SER A 731 37.03 -19.90 -5.78
CA SER A 731 37.25 -18.68 -4.98
C SER A 731 36.01 -17.80 -4.93
N TYR A 732 35.41 -17.47 -6.06
CA TYR A 732 34.20 -16.62 -6.10
C TYR A 732 32.98 -17.34 -5.46
N SER A 733 32.89 -18.67 -5.56
CA SER A 733 31.86 -19.44 -4.85
C SER A 733 32.09 -19.43 -3.33
N LEU A 734 33.31 -19.67 -2.86
CA LEU A 734 33.67 -19.68 -1.44
C LEU A 734 33.46 -18.30 -0.79
N VAL A 735 33.99 -17.25 -1.44
CA VAL A 735 33.79 -15.86 -0.99
C VAL A 735 32.31 -15.51 -1.06
N GLY A 736 31.59 -15.91 -2.11
CA GLY A 736 30.15 -15.74 -2.22
C GLY A 736 29.37 -16.38 -1.05
N VAL A 737 29.72 -17.59 -0.62
CA VAL A 737 29.12 -18.22 0.57
C VAL A 737 29.41 -17.41 1.84
N ILE A 738 30.65 -16.93 2.03
CA ILE A 738 31.01 -16.10 3.19
C ILE A 738 30.23 -14.78 3.18
N VAL A 739 30.09 -14.12 2.02
CA VAL A 739 29.31 -12.89 1.87
C VAL A 739 27.82 -13.15 2.11
N TYR A 740 27.25 -14.24 1.59
CA TYR A 740 25.86 -14.60 1.88
C TYR A 740 25.59 -14.77 3.38
N LEU A 741 26.45 -15.52 4.07
CA LEU A 741 26.36 -15.69 5.53
C LEU A 741 26.54 -14.35 6.27
N THR A 742 27.41 -13.46 5.76
CA THR A 742 27.61 -12.10 6.29
C THR A 742 26.36 -11.25 6.13
N LEU A 743 25.73 -11.26 4.96
CA LEU A 743 24.48 -10.52 4.70
C LEU A 743 23.33 -11.07 5.53
N VAL A 744 23.17 -12.39 5.65
CA VAL A 744 22.14 -13.01 6.50
C VAL A 744 22.32 -12.60 7.97
N ALA A 745 23.56 -12.58 8.47
CA ALA A 745 23.88 -12.10 9.82
C ALA A 745 23.65 -10.58 9.99
N LEU A 746 23.95 -9.79 8.96
CA LEU A 746 23.72 -8.35 8.94
C LEU A 746 22.24 -8.00 8.86
N GLY A 747 21.46 -8.76 8.09
CA GLY A 747 20.01 -8.60 7.93
C GLY A 747 19.24 -8.89 9.22
N GLU A 748 19.68 -9.88 10.02
CA GLU A 748 19.13 -10.14 11.36
C GLU A 748 19.35 -8.93 12.29
N MET A 749 20.57 -8.39 12.33
CA MET A 749 20.86 -7.19 13.13
C MET A 749 20.13 -5.94 12.61
N SER A 750 19.98 -5.78 11.29
CA SER A 750 19.37 -4.59 10.66
C SER A 750 17.84 -4.61 10.68
N ALA A 751 17.22 -5.79 10.68
CA ALA A 751 15.78 -5.93 10.90
C ALA A 751 15.41 -5.66 12.38
N PHE A 752 16.30 -5.99 13.32
CA PHE A 752 16.09 -5.72 14.74
C PHE A 752 16.40 -4.26 15.14
N VAL A 753 17.48 -3.67 14.58
CA VAL A 753 17.92 -2.28 14.81
C VAL A 753 18.02 -1.56 13.46
N PRO A 754 16.92 -0.98 12.94
CA PRO A 754 16.88 -0.32 11.63
C PRO A 754 17.51 1.09 11.63
N THR A 755 18.79 1.19 11.98
CA THR A 755 19.54 2.47 12.07
C THR A 755 20.24 2.87 10.78
N SER A 756 20.23 4.16 10.46
CA SER A 756 21.09 4.76 9.42
C SER A 756 22.55 4.89 9.91
N GLY A 757 23.47 4.14 9.29
CA GLY A 757 24.89 4.12 9.66
C GLY A 757 25.60 2.80 9.40
N GLY A 758 24.87 1.73 9.07
CA GLY A 758 25.44 0.44 8.68
C GLY A 758 26.13 -0.32 9.81
N PHE A 759 26.93 -1.32 9.44
CA PHE A 759 27.49 -2.35 10.33
C PHE A 759 28.44 -1.83 11.41
N GLY A 760 29.09 -0.67 11.23
CA GLY A 760 29.94 -0.09 12.29
C GLY A 760 29.14 0.45 13.48
N VAL A 761 27.84 0.73 13.31
CA VAL A 761 26.91 0.97 14.44
C VAL A 761 26.75 -0.32 15.25
N PHE A 762 26.52 -1.47 14.61
CA PHE A 762 26.42 -2.77 15.29
C PHE A 762 27.73 -3.16 15.99
N ALA A 763 28.89 -2.87 15.39
CA ALA A 763 30.19 -3.06 16.05
C ALA A 763 30.39 -2.11 17.25
N SER A 764 29.91 -0.86 17.17
CA SER A 764 29.91 0.09 18.29
C SER A 764 29.06 -0.44 19.46
N ARG A 765 27.86 -0.93 19.13
CA ARG A 765 26.78 -1.27 20.06
C ARG A 765 26.89 -2.65 20.68
N PHE A 766 27.13 -3.68 19.88
CA PHE A 766 27.17 -5.07 20.35
C PHE A 766 28.57 -5.49 20.78
N CYS A 767 29.63 -4.75 20.43
CA CYS A 767 31.01 -5.05 20.83
C CYS A 767 31.61 -3.97 21.73
N SER A 768 31.94 -2.81 21.16
CA SER A 768 32.68 -1.74 21.84
C SER A 768 32.79 -0.49 20.98
N SER A 769 32.81 0.69 21.60
CA SER A 769 33.05 1.97 20.91
C SER A 769 34.35 1.97 20.08
N HIS A 770 35.47 1.41 20.61
CA HIS A 770 36.72 1.29 19.85
C HIS A 770 36.62 0.35 18.65
N GLY A 771 35.88 -0.77 18.76
CA GLY A 771 35.62 -1.67 17.64
C GLY A 771 34.79 -1.00 16.54
N GLY A 772 33.71 -0.33 16.93
CA GLY A 772 32.85 0.42 16.02
C GLY A 772 33.55 1.57 15.29
N PHE A 773 34.34 2.38 16.01
CA PHE A 773 35.19 3.41 15.40
C PHE A 773 36.13 2.82 14.34
N SER A 774 36.79 1.70 14.66
CA SER A 774 37.74 1.04 13.75
C SER A 774 37.07 0.55 12.47
N VAL A 775 35.89 -0.07 12.59
CA VAL A 775 35.09 -0.53 11.44
C VAL A 775 34.61 0.64 10.60
N ASN A 776 34.10 1.70 11.23
CA ASN A 776 33.61 2.89 10.54
C ASN A 776 34.74 3.62 9.79
N ILE A 777 35.90 3.87 10.42
CA ILE A 777 36.99 4.59 9.74
C ILE A 777 37.64 3.76 8.64
N ASN A 778 37.80 2.44 8.85
CA ASN A 778 38.19 1.47 7.82
C ASN A 778 37.25 1.56 6.61
N TYR A 779 35.93 1.59 6.82
CA TYR A 779 34.98 1.60 5.71
C TYR A 779 34.80 2.98 5.03
N VAL A 780 34.91 4.09 5.76
CA VAL A 780 34.97 5.43 5.13
C VAL A 780 36.19 5.55 4.20
N LEU A 781 37.33 4.98 4.61
CA LEU A 781 38.52 4.89 3.75
C LEU A 781 38.33 3.87 2.62
N ASN A 782 37.70 2.73 2.87
CA ASN A 782 37.33 1.75 1.85
C ASN A 782 36.57 2.39 0.69
N ASP A 783 35.48 3.10 1.00
CA ASP A 783 34.65 3.78 0.02
C ASP A 783 35.46 4.85 -0.74
N ALA A 784 36.25 5.67 -0.04
CA ALA A 784 37.08 6.68 -0.68
C ALA A 784 38.16 6.09 -1.62
N ILE A 785 38.81 4.99 -1.20
CA ILE A 785 39.80 4.23 -1.96
C ILE A 785 39.13 3.48 -3.13
N SER A 786 37.90 3.01 -2.97
CA SER A 786 37.11 2.34 -4.01
C SER A 786 36.76 3.32 -5.14
N VAL A 787 36.29 4.53 -4.82
CA VAL A 787 36.14 5.62 -5.80
C VAL A 787 37.45 5.88 -6.55
N ALA A 788 38.58 5.98 -5.85
CA ALA A 788 39.89 6.17 -6.48
C ALA A 788 40.29 4.99 -7.38
N SER A 789 39.93 3.75 -6.99
CA SER A 789 40.15 2.53 -7.75
C SER A 789 39.37 2.56 -9.07
N ASP A 790 38.07 2.83 -9.03
CA ASP A 790 37.21 2.89 -10.22
C ASP A 790 37.54 4.06 -11.16
N LEU A 791 37.96 5.21 -10.61
CA LEU A 791 38.50 6.32 -11.41
C LEU A 791 39.83 5.95 -12.09
N THR A 792 40.67 5.14 -11.45
CA THR A 792 41.91 4.62 -12.03
C THR A 792 41.65 3.52 -13.06
N ALA A 793 40.65 2.65 -12.82
CA ALA A 793 40.18 1.66 -13.79
C ALA A 793 39.64 2.35 -15.06
N SER A 794 38.92 3.47 -14.91
CA SER A 794 38.42 4.27 -16.04
C SER A 794 39.56 4.81 -16.92
N GLN A 795 40.69 5.22 -16.34
CA GLN A 795 41.91 5.56 -17.10
C GLN A 795 42.46 4.34 -17.89
N ILE A 796 42.47 3.15 -17.29
CA ILE A 796 42.95 1.92 -17.97
C ILE A 796 42.02 1.57 -19.14
N LEU A 797 40.70 1.68 -18.95
CA LEU A 797 39.68 1.39 -19.97
C LEU A 797 39.70 2.40 -21.13
N LEU A 798 40.00 3.68 -20.87
CA LEU A 798 40.13 4.70 -21.91
C LEU A 798 41.22 4.37 -22.95
N ARG A 799 42.30 3.69 -22.52
CA ARG A 799 43.42 3.28 -23.39
C ARG A 799 43.01 2.33 -24.51
N TYR A 800 41.78 1.78 -24.47
CA TYR A 800 41.17 1.04 -25.58
C TYR A 800 40.89 1.92 -26.82
N TRP A 801 40.48 3.18 -26.61
CA TRP A 801 40.12 4.09 -27.70
C TRP A 801 41.18 5.14 -28.00
N VAL A 802 41.86 5.66 -26.96
CA VAL A 802 42.71 6.85 -27.07
C VAL A 802 44.05 6.61 -26.38
N SER A 803 45.14 6.92 -27.08
CA SER A 803 46.50 6.89 -26.50
C SER A 803 46.72 8.08 -25.56
N GLU A 804 47.57 7.92 -24.54
CA GLU A 804 47.79 8.98 -23.54
C GLU A 804 48.40 10.27 -24.11
N HIS A 805 48.96 10.22 -25.32
CA HIS A 805 49.45 11.41 -26.05
C HIS A 805 48.32 12.26 -26.66
N VAL A 806 47.12 11.69 -26.87
CA VAL A 806 45.97 12.37 -27.46
C VAL A 806 45.00 12.86 -26.38
N PHE A 807 44.73 12.04 -25.36
CA PHE A 807 43.98 12.45 -24.18
C PHE A 807 44.57 11.78 -22.94
N PRO A 808 45.04 12.53 -21.94
CA PRO A 808 45.61 11.95 -20.74
C PRO A 808 44.52 11.32 -19.88
N GLY A 809 44.65 10.03 -19.53
CA GLY A 809 43.63 9.32 -18.76
C GLY A 809 43.30 9.94 -17.40
N TRP A 810 44.25 10.62 -16.77
CA TRP A 810 44.01 11.34 -15.52
C TRP A 810 42.99 12.48 -15.66
N ALA A 811 42.85 13.09 -16.85
CA ALA A 811 41.86 14.12 -17.08
C ALA A 811 40.43 13.55 -17.15
N LEU A 812 40.25 12.32 -17.65
CA LEU A 812 38.96 11.63 -17.61
C LEU A 812 38.54 11.37 -16.17
N SER A 813 39.48 10.88 -15.34
CA SER A 813 39.24 10.62 -13.93
C SER A 813 38.87 11.90 -13.16
N LEU A 814 39.42 13.07 -13.50
CA LEU A 814 38.98 14.36 -12.93
C LEU A 814 37.58 14.78 -13.40
N ILE A 815 37.23 14.57 -14.68
CA ILE A 815 35.88 14.83 -15.19
C ILE A 815 34.86 13.93 -14.48
N PHE A 816 35.17 12.65 -14.32
CA PHE A 816 34.34 11.70 -13.59
C PHE A 816 34.26 12.04 -12.09
N LEU A 817 35.36 12.44 -11.44
CA LEU A 817 35.34 12.92 -10.05
C LEU A 817 34.38 14.12 -9.88
N ALA A 818 34.45 15.11 -10.78
CA ALA A 818 33.56 16.27 -10.76
C ALA A 818 32.10 15.90 -11.02
N PHE A 819 31.84 14.99 -11.96
CA PHE A 819 30.50 14.43 -12.21
C PHE A 819 29.94 13.71 -10.98
N LEU A 820 30.73 12.87 -10.30
CA LEU A 820 30.33 12.15 -9.10
C LEU A 820 30.00 13.09 -7.93
N VAL A 821 30.77 14.17 -7.74
CA VAL A 821 30.45 15.22 -6.76
C VAL A 821 29.11 15.88 -7.10
N ALA A 822 28.87 16.24 -8.37
CA ALA A 822 27.62 16.86 -8.81
C ALA A 822 26.42 15.91 -8.64
N ALA A 823 26.53 14.66 -9.09
CA ALA A 823 25.48 13.64 -8.97
C ALA A 823 25.05 13.41 -7.51
N ASN A 824 26.02 13.31 -6.59
CA ASN A 824 25.75 13.13 -5.17
C ASN A 824 25.22 14.39 -4.46
N ALA A 825 25.32 15.59 -5.06
CA ALA A 825 24.88 16.85 -4.45
C ALA A 825 23.40 17.21 -4.73
N ILE A 826 22.82 16.71 -5.83
CA ILE A 826 21.50 17.14 -6.34
C ILE A 826 20.34 16.61 -5.49
N SER A 827 20.14 15.29 -5.37
CA SER A 827 19.15 14.69 -4.46
C SER A 827 19.31 13.17 -4.34
N VAL A 828 18.81 12.60 -3.23
CA VAL A 828 18.78 11.14 -3.02
C VAL A 828 17.91 10.42 -4.06
N ARG A 829 16.80 11.03 -4.51
CA ARG A 829 15.95 10.48 -5.59
C ARG A 829 16.68 10.47 -6.93
N GLY A 830 17.39 11.55 -7.29
CA GLY A 830 18.18 11.61 -8.53
C GLY A 830 19.31 10.58 -8.58
N TYR A 831 19.98 10.33 -7.45
CA TYR A 831 20.94 9.23 -7.31
C TYR A 831 20.28 7.87 -7.56
N ALA A 832 19.10 7.63 -6.96
CA ALA A 832 18.40 6.36 -7.04
C ALA A 832 17.94 6.01 -8.47
N GLU A 833 17.42 6.99 -9.21
CA GLU A 833 17.05 6.82 -10.63
C GLU A 833 18.29 6.58 -11.52
N LEU A 834 19.40 7.29 -11.27
CA LEU A 834 20.65 7.09 -12.01
C LEU A 834 21.19 5.67 -11.83
N GLU A 835 21.25 5.17 -10.59
CA GLU A 835 21.70 3.80 -10.32
C GLU A 835 20.73 2.74 -10.83
N TYR A 836 19.41 3.01 -10.86
CA TYR A 836 18.42 2.12 -11.46
C TYR A 836 18.71 1.89 -12.96
N VAL A 837 18.93 2.96 -13.73
CA VAL A 837 19.23 2.87 -15.17
C VAL A 837 20.59 2.20 -15.41
N LEU A 838 21.62 2.56 -14.64
CA LEU A 838 22.97 2.00 -14.80
C LEU A 838 23.05 0.51 -14.41
N SER A 839 22.30 0.06 -13.39
CA SER A 839 22.22 -1.36 -13.04
C SER A 839 21.42 -2.20 -14.03
N LEU A 840 20.36 -1.65 -14.64
CA LEU A 840 19.66 -2.34 -15.73
C LEU A 840 20.59 -2.58 -16.93
N LEU A 841 21.39 -1.57 -17.31
CA LEU A 841 22.41 -1.71 -18.38
C LEU A 841 23.45 -2.79 -18.04
N LYS A 842 23.96 -2.81 -16.81
CA LYS A 842 24.92 -3.82 -16.31
C LYS A 842 24.38 -5.25 -16.47
N ILE A 843 23.17 -5.50 -15.96
CA ILE A 843 22.56 -6.84 -15.92
C ILE A 843 22.27 -7.34 -17.34
N THR A 844 21.64 -6.51 -18.18
CA THR A 844 21.36 -6.84 -19.58
C THR A 844 22.65 -7.16 -20.33
N THR A 845 23.73 -6.40 -20.11
CA THR A 845 25.01 -6.63 -20.78
C THR A 845 25.68 -7.94 -20.33
N ILE A 846 25.56 -8.34 -19.07
CA ILE A 846 26.06 -9.65 -18.61
C ILE A 846 25.29 -10.80 -19.28
N VAL A 847 23.96 -10.68 -19.42
CA VAL A 847 23.14 -11.68 -20.14
C VAL A 847 23.57 -11.78 -21.61
N VAL A 848 23.75 -10.66 -22.29
CA VAL A 848 24.25 -10.63 -23.69
C VAL A 848 25.66 -11.22 -23.78
N PHE A 849 26.56 -10.90 -22.84
CA PHE A 849 27.90 -11.47 -22.78
C PHE A 849 27.88 -13.00 -22.66
N ILE A 850 27.03 -13.56 -21.80
CA ILE A 850 26.90 -15.02 -21.62
C ILE A 850 26.44 -15.68 -22.93
N ILE A 851 25.44 -15.11 -23.60
CA ILE A 851 24.96 -15.61 -24.91
C ILE A 851 26.08 -15.56 -25.96
N VAL A 852 26.81 -14.44 -26.02
CA VAL A 852 27.91 -14.25 -26.98
C VAL A 852 29.08 -15.20 -26.70
N GLY A 853 29.42 -15.44 -25.43
CA GLY A 853 30.44 -16.42 -25.05
C GLY A 853 30.08 -17.85 -25.47
N ILE A 854 28.83 -18.28 -25.24
CA ILE A 854 28.36 -19.59 -25.74
C ILE A 854 28.54 -19.70 -27.27
N VAL A 855 28.28 -18.62 -28.01
CA VAL A 855 28.45 -18.56 -29.48
C VAL A 855 29.94 -18.56 -29.90
N VAL A 856 30.81 -17.87 -29.15
CA VAL A 856 32.28 -17.92 -29.31
C VAL A 856 32.79 -19.33 -29.08
N ASN A 857 32.37 -19.98 -27.98
CA ASN A 857 32.74 -21.34 -27.65
C ASN A 857 32.30 -22.35 -28.72
N ALA A 858 31.07 -22.20 -29.24
CA ALA A 858 30.48 -23.02 -30.28
C ALA A 858 31.23 -22.98 -31.63
N GLY A 859 32.10 -21.99 -31.85
CA GLY A 859 32.99 -21.91 -33.02
C GLY A 859 33.03 -20.55 -33.71
N VAL A 860 32.24 -19.57 -33.27
CA VAL A 860 32.25 -18.20 -33.84
C VAL A 860 33.34 -17.37 -33.16
N ASN A 861 34.58 -17.84 -33.32
CA ASN A 861 35.80 -17.23 -32.78
C ASN A 861 36.85 -17.04 -33.89
N ASP A 862 38.01 -16.45 -33.56
CA ASP A 862 39.11 -16.21 -34.51
C ASP A 862 39.67 -17.50 -35.12
N THR A 863 39.66 -18.61 -34.37
CA THR A 863 40.16 -19.91 -34.84
C THR A 863 39.14 -20.72 -35.64
N LYS A 864 37.89 -20.25 -35.75
CA LYS A 864 36.77 -20.94 -36.42
C LYS A 864 36.60 -22.40 -36.00
N SER A 865 36.86 -22.69 -34.72
CA SER A 865 36.86 -24.05 -34.16
C SER A 865 36.14 -24.10 -32.81
N TYR A 866 35.43 -25.20 -32.53
CA TYR A 866 34.79 -25.42 -31.24
C TYR A 866 35.84 -25.44 -30.11
N LEU A 867 35.68 -24.57 -29.10
CA LEU A 867 36.63 -24.45 -28.00
C LEU A 867 36.35 -25.46 -26.89
N GLY A 868 35.08 -25.65 -26.51
CA GLY A 868 34.69 -26.50 -25.39
C GLY A 868 35.47 -26.17 -24.12
N PHE A 869 36.07 -27.18 -23.49
CA PHE A 869 36.92 -27.05 -22.31
C PHE A 869 38.43 -26.96 -22.62
N LYS A 870 38.83 -26.64 -23.85
CA LYS A 870 40.25 -26.60 -24.29
C LYS A 870 41.13 -25.74 -23.38
N TYR A 871 40.63 -24.60 -22.89
CA TYR A 871 41.41 -23.71 -22.03
C TYR A 871 41.50 -24.14 -20.55
N TRP A 872 40.78 -25.20 -20.16
CA TRP A 872 40.88 -25.79 -18.83
C TRP A 872 41.99 -26.85 -18.71
N THR A 873 42.60 -27.27 -19.83
CA THR A 873 43.61 -28.34 -19.88
C THR A 873 44.98 -27.89 -20.42
N ILE A 874 45.17 -26.59 -20.68
CA ILE A 874 46.45 -26.03 -21.14
C ILE A 874 47.39 -25.72 -19.97
N GLY A 875 48.66 -26.10 -20.07
CA GLY A 875 49.70 -25.72 -19.10
C GLY A 875 49.32 -26.10 -17.66
N ASP A 876 49.31 -25.10 -16.77
CA ASP A 876 48.97 -25.28 -15.35
C ASP A 876 47.44 -25.24 -15.06
N ALA A 877 46.61 -25.09 -16.10
CA ALA A 877 45.16 -25.15 -15.94
C ALA A 877 44.70 -26.57 -15.52
N PRO A 878 43.67 -26.71 -14.68
CA PRO A 878 42.75 -25.64 -14.27
C PRO A 878 43.13 -24.93 -12.94
N PHE A 879 44.28 -25.27 -12.34
CA PHE A 879 44.79 -24.75 -11.06
C PHE A 879 46.14 -24.02 -11.19
N VAL A 880 46.14 -22.89 -11.91
CA VAL A 880 47.34 -22.10 -12.20
C VAL A 880 47.95 -21.57 -10.90
N GLY A 881 49.27 -21.72 -10.75
CA GLY A 881 49.97 -21.35 -9.52
C GLY A 881 49.65 -22.21 -8.30
N GLY A 882 48.90 -23.31 -8.47
CA GLY A 882 48.49 -24.23 -7.40
C GLY A 882 47.76 -23.51 -6.25
N PHE A 883 48.03 -23.95 -5.02
CA PHE A 883 47.44 -23.34 -3.82
C PHE A 883 47.71 -21.84 -3.72
N GLY A 884 48.93 -21.38 -4.03
CA GLY A 884 49.30 -19.96 -3.97
C GLY A 884 48.55 -19.10 -4.98
N GLY A 885 48.37 -19.61 -6.20
CA GLY A 885 47.55 -18.96 -7.23
C GLY A 885 46.08 -18.89 -6.80
N TRP A 886 45.51 -20.00 -6.34
CA TRP A 886 44.14 -20.07 -5.83
C TRP A 886 43.86 -19.02 -4.74
N VAL A 887 44.62 -19.02 -3.64
CA VAL A 887 44.36 -18.12 -2.51
C VAL A 887 44.60 -16.64 -2.84
N SER A 888 45.51 -16.34 -3.77
CA SER A 888 45.73 -14.96 -4.25
C SER A 888 44.51 -14.35 -4.97
N SER A 889 43.55 -15.17 -5.40
CA SER A 889 42.30 -14.69 -5.99
C SER A 889 41.22 -14.31 -4.98
N PHE A 890 41.35 -14.69 -3.70
CA PHE A 890 40.37 -14.32 -2.65
C PHE A 890 40.22 -12.81 -2.50
N VAL A 891 41.33 -12.06 -2.51
CA VAL A 891 41.32 -10.59 -2.45
C VAL A 891 40.52 -9.94 -3.61
N THR A 892 40.54 -10.58 -4.78
CA THR A 892 39.89 -10.06 -6.00
C THR A 892 38.40 -10.41 -6.01
N ALA A 893 38.05 -11.61 -5.53
CA ALA A 893 36.67 -11.96 -5.21
C ALA A 893 36.10 -11.03 -4.11
N SER A 894 36.86 -10.76 -3.04
CA SER A 894 36.43 -9.88 -1.95
C SER A 894 36.26 -8.42 -2.37
N PHE A 895 37.07 -7.94 -3.30
CA PHE A 895 36.82 -6.66 -3.98
C PHE A 895 35.54 -6.70 -4.81
N ALA A 896 35.33 -7.76 -5.61
CA ALA A 896 34.17 -7.89 -6.50
C ALA A 896 32.81 -8.12 -5.81
N PHE A 897 32.79 -8.58 -4.56
CA PHE A 897 31.59 -8.69 -3.72
C PHE A 897 31.45 -7.54 -2.71
N GLY A 898 32.38 -6.59 -2.69
CA GLY A 898 32.23 -5.35 -1.91
C GLY A 898 31.06 -4.52 -2.40
N GLY A 899 30.40 -3.80 -1.49
CA GLY A 899 29.20 -3.03 -1.79
C GLY A 899 27.90 -3.83 -1.70
N THR A 900 27.94 -5.11 -1.30
CA THR A 900 26.72 -5.90 -1.00
C THR A 900 26.13 -5.53 0.36
N GLU A 901 26.98 -5.19 1.33
CA GLU A 901 26.63 -4.77 2.69
C GLU A 901 25.98 -3.37 2.75
N SER A 902 26.11 -2.59 1.68
CA SER A 902 25.52 -1.26 1.50
C SER A 902 24.00 -1.24 1.56
N LEU A 903 23.36 -2.38 1.23
CA LEU A 903 21.93 -2.62 1.36
C LEU A 903 21.40 -2.24 2.77
N CYS A 904 22.23 -2.42 3.80
CA CYS A 904 21.88 -2.11 5.18
C CYS A 904 22.27 -0.67 5.59
N ILE A 905 23.01 0.08 4.76
CA ILE A 905 23.25 1.52 4.96
C ILE A 905 21.96 2.29 4.66
N THR A 906 21.21 1.87 3.63
CA THR A 906 19.88 2.41 3.29
C THR A 906 18.76 1.95 4.23
N ALA A 907 19.05 1.16 5.27
CA ALA A 907 18.04 0.62 6.19
C ALA A 907 17.18 1.74 6.83
N GLY A 908 17.82 2.80 7.32
CA GLY A 908 17.14 3.96 7.89
C GLY A 908 16.40 4.86 6.88
N GLU A 909 16.56 4.63 5.57
CA GLU A 909 15.85 5.33 4.48
C GLU A 909 14.80 4.43 3.80
N THR A 910 14.64 3.17 4.27
CA THR A 910 13.74 2.16 3.73
C THR A 910 12.36 2.25 4.39
N ARG A 911 11.27 2.10 3.64
CA ARG A 911 9.90 2.16 4.17
C ARG A 911 9.60 1.11 5.27
N ASN A 912 9.87 -0.17 5.03
CA ASN A 912 9.74 -1.23 6.03
C ASN A 912 11.04 -2.05 6.10
N PRO A 913 12.06 -1.61 6.86
CA PRO A 913 13.38 -2.26 6.85
C PRO A 913 13.32 -3.71 7.37
N ALA A 914 12.47 -3.99 8.37
CA ALA A 914 12.33 -5.31 8.97
C ALA A 914 11.87 -6.39 7.97
N LYS A 915 10.94 -6.07 7.06
CA LYS A 915 10.45 -6.99 6.03
C LYS A 915 11.22 -6.86 4.69
N THR A 916 11.60 -5.64 4.28
CA THR A 916 12.24 -5.38 2.98
C THR A 916 13.70 -5.82 2.92
N ILE A 917 14.51 -5.65 3.98
CA ILE A 917 15.94 -6.01 3.95
C ILE A 917 16.12 -7.54 3.81
N PRO A 918 15.51 -8.41 4.62
CA PRO A 918 15.69 -9.86 4.49
C PRO A 918 15.18 -10.43 3.15
N LYS A 919 14.07 -9.88 2.64
CA LYS A 919 13.53 -10.22 1.31
C LYS A 919 14.52 -9.84 0.20
N THR A 920 15.13 -8.65 0.29
CA THR A 920 16.11 -8.17 -0.68
C THR A 920 17.40 -8.98 -0.65
N ILE A 921 17.97 -9.29 0.52
CA ILE A 921 19.19 -10.12 0.66
C ILE A 921 19.02 -11.43 -0.11
N ARG A 922 17.92 -12.15 0.15
CA ARG A 922 17.62 -13.43 -0.51
C ARG A 922 17.45 -13.27 -2.04
N ASN A 923 16.69 -12.28 -2.49
CA ASN A 923 16.35 -12.16 -3.92
C ASN A 923 17.49 -11.61 -4.77
N VAL A 924 18.31 -10.70 -4.23
CA VAL A 924 19.42 -10.06 -4.95
C VAL A 924 20.67 -10.93 -4.94
N PHE A 925 21.05 -11.49 -3.78
CA PHE A 925 22.33 -12.18 -3.66
C PHE A 925 22.44 -13.41 -4.59
N TRP A 926 21.39 -14.24 -4.67
CA TRP A 926 21.38 -15.39 -5.58
C TRP A 926 21.50 -15.00 -7.05
N ARG A 927 20.97 -13.84 -7.45
CA ARG A 927 21.12 -13.31 -8.82
C ARG A 927 22.56 -12.86 -9.08
N ILE A 928 23.18 -12.13 -8.15
CA ILE A 928 24.59 -11.72 -8.24
C ILE A 928 25.49 -12.96 -8.35
N LEU A 929 25.33 -13.94 -7.45
CA LEU A 929 26.13 -15.16 -7.45
C LEU A 929 25.98 -15.93 -8.76
N LEU A 930 24.75 -16.10 -9.25
CA LEU A 930 24.47 -16.78 -10.52
C LEU A 930 25.17 -16.07 -11.69
N PHE A 931 25.02 -14.75 -11.81
CA PHE A 931 25.66 -13.97 -12.88
C PHE A 931 27.19 -13.99 -12.79
N TYR A 932 27.76 -13.93 -11.58
CA TYR A 932 29.21 -13.97 -11.38
C TYR A 932 29.78 -15.33 -11.78
N ILE A 933 29.23 -16.43 -11.24
CA ILE A 933 29.72 -17.78 -11.52
C ILE A 933 29.54 -18.13 -13.00
N LEU A 934 28.40 -17.78 -13.60
CA LEU A 934 28.16 -18.05 -15.03
C LEU A 934 29.07 -17.21 -15.93
N ALA A 935 29.25 -15.92 -15.68
CA ALA A 935 30.17 -15.09 -16.46
C ALA A 935 31.63 -15.53 -16.33
N LEU A 936 32.09 -15.89 -15.11
CA LEU A 936 33.43 -16.41 -14.88
C LEU A 936 33.65 -17.79 -15.53
N PHE A 937 32.61 -18.63 -15.58
CA PHE A 937 32.66 -19.91 -16.28
C PHE A 937 32.85 -19.72 -17.78
N ILE A 938 32.05 -18.83 -18.39
CA ILE A 938 32.18 -18.41 -19.80
C ILE A 938 33.59 -17.87 -20.08
N ILE A 939 34.10 -16.94 -19.27
CA ILE A 939 35.48 -16.43 -19.37
C ILE A 939 36.51 -17.58 -19.32
N GLY A 940 36.34 -18.54 -18.41
CA GLY A 940 37.26 -19.65 -18.25
C GLY A 940 37.27 -20.66 -19.41
N ILE A 941 36.17 -20.82 -20.15
CA ILE A 941 36.10 -21.69 -21.34
C ILE A 941 36.52 -20.97 -22.63
N ASP A 942 36.36 -19.64 -22.70
CA ASP A 942 36.59 -18.85 -23.92
C ASP A 942 37.92 -18.09 -23.95
N ILE A 943 38.59 -17.90 -22.80
CA ILE A 943 39.85 -17.16 -22.71
C ILE A 943 40.94 -18.02 -22.03
N PRO A 944 42.10 -18.21 -22.68
CA PRO A 944 43.22 -18.91 -22.06
C PRO A 944 43.87 -18.04 -20.97
N TYR A 945 44.15 -18.63 -19.81
CA TYR A 945 44.71 -17.91 -18.65
C TYR A 945 46.06 -17.21 -18.93
N ASN A 946 46.81 -17.70 -19.93
CA ASN A 946 48.11 -17.16 -20.34
C ASN A 946 48.00 -16.13 -21.49
N MET A 947 46.80 -15.66 -21.83
CA MET A 947 46.61 -14.64 -22.86
C MET A 947 47.36 -13.33 -22.50
N PRO A 948 48.20 -12.80 -23.42
CA PRO A 948 48.86 -11.50 -23.21
C PRO A 948 47.84 -10.39 -22.92
N GLY A 949 48.10 -9.58 -21.90
CA GLY A 949 47.22 -8.49 -21.47
C GLY A 949 46.46 -8.74 -20.16
N LEU A 950 46.06 -9.99 -19.86
CA LEU A 950 45.26 -10.31 -18.66
C LEU A 950 45.93 -9.93 -17.33
N LYS A 951 47.27 -10.01 -17.28
CA LYS A 951 48.10 -9.68 -16.10
C LYS A 951 48.92 -8.39 -16.29
N SER A 952 48.56 -7.55 -17.27
CA SER A 952 49.38 -6.40 -17.65
C SER A 952 49.30 -5.24 -16.65
N LYS A 953 50.47 -4.73 -16.22
CA LYS A 953 50.61 -3.54 -15.36
C LYS A 953 50.26 -2.22 -16.09
N SER A 954 50.13 -2.22 -17.41
CA SER A 954 49.95 -1.00 -18.22
C SER A 954 48.77 -1.05 -19.19
N ALA A 955 48.20 -2.23 -19.46
CA ALA A 955 47.10 -2.41 -20.41
C ALA A 955 46.28 -3.64 -20.01
N ALA A 956 45.67 -3.62 -18.83
CA ALA A 956 44.74 -4.66 -18.41
C ALA A 956 43.47 -4.56 -19.28
N VAL A 957 43.27 -5.55 -20.16
CA VAL A 957 42.08 -5.63 -21.01
C VAL A 957 41.01 -6.46 -20.30
N SER A 958 39.78 -5.95 -20.25
CA SER A 958 38.64 -6.69 -19.70
C SER A 958 38.43 -8.01 -20.47
N PRO A 959 38.33 -9.17 -19.79
CA PRO A 959 37.98 -10.44 -20.42
C PRO A 959 36.66 -10.37 -21.19
N PHE A 960 35.71 -9.56 -20.71
CA PHE A 960 34.43 -9.36 -21.39
C PHE A 960 34.64 -8.77 -22.78
N THR A 961 35.45 -7.71 -22.90
CA THR A 961 35.81 -7.09 -24.18
C THR A 961 36.53 -8.09 -25.11
N LEU A 962 37.39 -8.96 -24.57
CA LEU A 962 38.13 -9.96 -25.35
C LEU A 962 37.21 -11.02 -26.00
N VAL A 963 36.17 -11.50 -25.31
CA VAL A 963 35.19 -12.43 -25.93
C VAL A 963 34.46 -11.76 -27.10
N PHE A 964 34.05 -10.49 -26.95
CA PHE A 964 33.42 -9.75 -28.06
C PHE A 964 34.39 -9.49 -29.22
N GLN A 965 35.69 -9.38 -28.97
CA GLN A 965 36.70 -9.30 -30.05
C GLN A 965 36.81 -10.60 -30.86
N GLN A 966 36.73 -11.78 -30.21
CA GLN A 966 36.82 -13.07 -30.90
C GLN A 966 35.70 -13.29 -31.94
N VAL A 967 34.54 -12.65 -31.78
CA VAL A 967 33.43 -12.68 -32.76
C VAL A 967 33.78 -11.90 -34.04
N GLY A 968 34.83 -11.07 -34.02
CA GLY A 968 35.29 -10.26 -35.15
C GLY A 968 34.65 -8.88 -35.26
N SER A 969 33.95 -8.40 -34.21
CA SER A 969 33.30 -7.08 -34.22
C SER A 969 34.01 -6.09 -33.30
N HIS A 970 34.87 -5.24 -33.89
CA HIS A 970 35.48 -4.10 -33.19
C HIS A 970 34.43 -3.16 -32.56
N GLY A 971 33.26 -3.02 -33.20
CA GLY A 971 32.14 -2.23 -32.69
C GLY A 971 31.52 -2.83 -31.42
N ALA A 972 31.30 -4.16 -31.38
CA ALA A 972 30.74 -4.82 -30.21
C ALA A 972 31.72 -4.82 -29.03
N ALA A 973 33.02 -5.01 -29.30
CA ALA A 973 34.07 -4.86 -28.29
C ALA A 973 34.18 -3.43 -27.75
N SER A 974 34.05 -2.42 -28.62
CA SER A 974 33.99 -1.00 -28.22
C SER A 974 32.75 -0.72 -27.34
N PHE A 975 31.59 -1.27 -27.69
CA PHE A 975 30.38 -1.17 -26.87
C PHE A 975 30.57 -1.82 -25.50
N MET A 976 31.13 -3.04 -25.43
CA MET A 976 31.42 -3.70 -24.17
C MET A 976 32.37 -2.87 -23.30
N ASN A 977 33.44 -2.31 -23.86
CA ASN A 977 34.38 -1.46 -23.12
C ASN A 977 33.70 -0.17 -22.59
N ALA A 978 32.74 0.39 -23.33
CA ALA A 978 31.91 1.50 -22.86
C ALA A 978 31.03 1.09 -21.67
N VAL A 979 30.37 -0.08 -21.72
CA VAL A 979 29.59 -0.58 -20.58
C VAL A 979 30.47 -0.85 -19.36
N VAL A 980 31.67 -1.40 -19.53
CA VAL A 980 32.61 -1.60 -18.40
C VAL A 980 33.02 -0.25 -17.78
N MET A 981 33.24 0.78 -18.59
CA MET A 981 33.56 2.13 -18.10
C MET A 981 32.38 2.79 -17.38
N THR A 982 31.15 2.71 -17.90
CA THR A 982 29.95 3.19 -17.18
C THR A 982 29.69 2.37 -15.91
N SER A 983 30.10 1.10 -15.90
CA SER A 983 29.97 0.23 -14.73
C SER A 983 30.92 0.63 -13.60
N ALA A 984 32.14 1.04 -13.94
CA ALA A 984 33.09 1.64 -13.01
C ALA A 984 32.55 2.96 -12.42
N LEU A 985 31.95 3.81 -13.27
CA LEU A 985 31.39 5.08 -12.81
C LEU A 985 30.21 4.90 -11.82
N SER A 986 29.34 3.92 -12.04
CA SER A 986 28.25 3.57 -11.10
C SER A 986 28.78 2.94 -9.79
N ALA A 987 29.81 2.08 -9.85
CA ALA A 987 30.45 1.55 -8.64
C ALA A 987 31.10 2.67 -7.81
N ALA A 988 31.78 3.62 -8.46
CA ALA A 988 32.31 4.82 -7.81
C ALA A 988 31.20 5.72 -7.23
N ASN A 989 30.09 5.89 -7.94
CA ASN A 989 28.94 6.66 -7.44
C ASN A 989 28.33 6.04 -6.18
N HIS A 990 28.23 4.71 -6.16
CA HIS A 990 27.77 3.94 -5.01
C HIS A 990 28.71 4.07 -3.80
N ALA A 991 30.02 3.91 -3.99
CA ALA A 991 31.01 4.09 -2.91
C ALA A 991 30.99 5.52 -2.37
N ALA A 992 30.92 6.54 -3.24
CA ALA A 992 30.76 7.94 -2.85
C ALA A 992 29.48 8.16 -2.00
N TYR A 993 28.37 7.52 -2.37
CA TYR A 993 27.12 7.56 -1.61
C TYR A 993 27.26 6.94 -0.21
N ALA A 994 27.84 5.74 -0.13
CA ALA A 994 28.01 4.97 1.11
C ALA A 994 28.95 5.66 2.10
N GLY A 995 30.17 5.99 1.68
CA GLY A 995 31.21 6.54 2.56
C GLY A 995 30.82 7.90 3.13
N THR A 996 30.13 8.71 2.32
CA THR A 996 29.53 9.99 2.74
C THR A 996 28.55 9.82 3.91
N ARG A 997 27.74 8.75 3.90
CA ARG A 997 26.70 8.49 4.91
C ARG A 997 27.26 7.83 6.16
N ILE A 998 28.29 6.99 6.03
CA ILE A 998 29.02 6.46 7.19
C ILE A 998 29.78 7.59 7.89
N LEU A 999 30.49 8.47 7.17
CA LEU A 999 31.20 9.61 7.76
C LEU A 999 30.23 10.61 8.44
N HIS A 1000 29.06 10.86 7.85
CA HIS A 1000 27.98 11.62 8.50
C HIS A 1000 27.51 10.93 9.80
N SER A 1001 27.24 9.62 9.76
CA SER A 1001 26.82 8.85 10.93
C SER A 1001 27.90 8.83 12.04
N MET A 1002 29.19 8.74 11.69
CA MET A 1002 30.29 8.89 12.65
C MET A 1002 30.24 10.26 13.36
N ALA A 1003 29.92 11.33 12.63
CA ALA A 1003 29.88 12.68 13.18
C ALA A 1003 28.69 12.90 14.13
N VAL A 1004 27.52 12.35 13.78
CA VAL A 1004 26.33 12.32 14.65
C VAL A 1004 26.63 11.51 15.92
N ASN A 1005 27.30 10.36 15.80
CA ASN A 1005 27.67 9.48 16.92
C ASN A 1005 28.91 9.94 17.71
N GLY A 1006 29.43 11.16 17.47
CA GLY A 1006 30.59 11.71 18.19
C GLY A 1006 31.93 11.00 17.92
N GLN A 1007 31.98 10.13 16.91
CA GLN A 1007 33.18 9.44 16.42
C GLN A 1007 34.01 10.31 15.46
N ALA A 1008 33.39 11.30 14.81
CA ALA A 1008 34.03 12.28 13.94
C ALA A 1008 33.66 13.74 14.32
N PRO A 1009 34.42 14.76 13.86
CA PRO A 1009 34.09 16.16 14.11
C PRO A 1009 32.68 16.56 13.65
N LYS A 1010 31.96 17.33 14.48
CA LYS A 1010 30.56 17.75 14.24
C LYS A 1010 30.32 18.44 12.89
N ILE A 1011 31.34 19.04 12.27
CA ILE A 1011 31.22 19.69 10.95
C ILE A 1011 30.73 18.72 9.86
N PHE A 1012 31.06 17.43 9.95
CA PHE A 1012 30.61 16.40 9.00
C PHE A 1012 29.15 15.96 9.18
N ALA A 1013 28.50 16.35 10.29
CA ALA A 1013 27.05 16.18 10.50
C ALA A 1013 26.20 17.27 9.79
N THR A 1014 26.84 18.18 9.03
CA THR A 1014 26.15 19.29 8.36
C THR A 1014 25.47 18.83 7.07
N VAL A 1015 24.14 19.00 7.00
CA VAL A 1015 23.31 18.70 5.81
C VAL A 1015 22.86 19.97 5.06
N SER A 1016 22.67 19.82 3.75
CA SER A 1016 22.07 20.84 2.87
C SER A 1016 20.60 21.08 3.25
N LYS A 1017 20.19 22.35 3.35
CA LYS A 1017 18.79 22.72 3.68
C LYS A 1017 17.81 22.28 2.58
N THR A 1018 18.20 22.43 1.32
CA THR A 1018 17.34 22.17 0.16
C THR A 1018 17.36 20.71 -0.28
N THR A 1019 18.55 20.10 -0.37
CA THR A 1019 18.73 18.75 -0.94
C THR A 1019 18.86 17.65 0.12
N ARG A 1020 18.97 18.02 1.40
CA ARG A 1020 19.19 17.13 2.57
C ARG A 1020 20.47 16.26 2.53
N VAL A 1021 21.35 16.48 1.54
CA VAL A 1021 22.64 15.79 1.40
C VAL A 1021 23.68 16.31 2.42
N PRO A 1022 24.46 15.44 3.10
CA PRO A 1022 25.57 15.83 3.98
C PRO A 1022 26.83 16.27 3.19
N TRP A 1023 26.76 17.47 2.62
CA TRP A 1023 27.74 17.97 1.64
C TRP A 1023 29.18 18.09 2.17
N VAL A 1024 29.38 18.33 3.48
CA VAL A 1024 30.73 18.40 4.07
C VAL A 1024 31.39 17.01 4.15
N ALA A 1025 30.60 15.98 4.48
CA ALA A 1025 31.08 14.60 4.47
C ALA A 1025 31.40 14.15 3.03
N LEU A 1026 30.55 14.50 2.06
CA LEU A 1026 30.80 14.26 0.63
C LEU A 1026 32.10 14.93 0.16
N ALA A 1027 32.30 16.22 0.47
CA ALA A 1027 33.52 16.93 0.11
C ALA A 1027 34.78 16.28 0.72
N CYS A 1028 34.69 15.76 1.95
CA CYS A 1028 35.79 15.05 2.61
C CYS A 1028 36.14 13.74 1.91
N VAL A 1029 35.15 12.85 1.72
CA VAL A 1029 35.31 11.56 1.05
C VAL A 1029 35.88 11.75 -0.36
N MET A 1030 35.28 12.64 -1.15
CA MET A 1030 35.73 12.91 -2.53
C MET A 1030 37.11 13.58 -2.60
N SER A 1031 37.52 14.34 -1.58
CA SER A 1031 38.89 14.87 -1.47
C SER A 1031 39.90 13.76 -1.18
N VAL A 1032 39.57 12.82 -0.28
CA VAL A 1032 40.41 11.64 -0.03
C VAL A 1032 40.51 10.78 -1.29
N SER A 1033 39.40 10.51 -1.98
CA SER A 1033 39.40 9.83 -3.29
C SER A 1033 40.29 10.55 -4.30
N GLY A 1034 40.19 11.88 -4.40
CA GLY A 1034 41.00 12.70 -5.30
C GLY A 1034 42.50 12.65 -4.97
N LEU A 1035 42.88 12.62 -3.70
CA LEU A 1035 44.28 12.47 -3.27
C LEU A 1035 44.82 11.06 -3.54
N CYS A 1036 44.04 10.01 -3.24
CA CYS A 1036 44.39 8.63 -3.55
C CYS A 1036 44.56 8.43 -5.07
N PHE A 1037 43.60 8.92 -5.87
CA PHE A 1037 43.70 8.92 -7.33
C PHE A 1037 44.87 9.78 -7.84
N GLY A 1038 45.22 10.89 -7.17
CA GLY A 1038 46.35 11.75 -7.54
C GLY A 1038 47.70 11.02 -7.57
N SER A 1039 47.84 9.89 -6.86
CA SER A 1039 49.02 9.03 -6.94
C SER A 1039 49.14 8.22 -8.25
N SER A 1040 48.10 8.21 -9.10
CA SER A 1040 48.05 7.47 -10.38
C SER A 1040 49.10 7.91 -11.40
N TYR A 1041 49.64 9.12 -11.25
CA TYR A 1041 50.78 9.64 -12.02
C TYR A 1041 52.03 8.74 -11.93
N ILE A 1042 52.16 7.95 -10.85
CA ILE A 1042 53.27 6.99 -10.65
C ILE A 1042 53.06 5.70 -11.49
N GLY A 1043 51.81 5.37 -11.86
CA GLY A 1043 51.48 4.22 -12.71
C GLY A 1043 50.09 3.64 -12.41
N ALA A 1044 49.11 3.93 -13.27
CA ALA A 1044 47.71 3.58 -13.06
C ALA A 1044 47.43 2.10 -12.77
N GLY A 1045 48.07 1.15 -13.47
CA GLY A 1045 47.80 -0.28 -13.26
C GLY A 1045 48.40 -0.84 -11.96
N ASP A 1046 49.57 -0.37 -11.54
CA ASP A 1046 50.15 -0.77 -10.25
C ASP A 1046 49.41 -0.12 -9.07
N LEU A 1047 48.99 1.14 -9.23
CA LEU A 1047 48.11 1.78 -8.25
C LEU A 1047 46.75 1.05 -8.16
N TRP A 1048 46.09 0.75 -9.29
CA TRP A 1048 44.80 0.07 -9.27
C TRP A 1048 44.89 -1.27 -8.55
N ASN A 1049 45.95 -2.06 -8.79
CA ASN A 1049 46.21 -3.29 -8.04
C ASN A 1049 46.32 -3.07 -6.53
N TRP A 1050 47.01 -2.00 -6.10
CA TRP A 1050 47.12 -1.62 -4.69
C TRP A 1050 45.78 -1.22 -4.08
N LEU A 1051 45.05 -0.30 -4.71
CA LEU A 1051 43.73 0.16 -4.24
C LEU A 1051 42.72 -1.01 -4.17
N GLN A 1052 42.71 -1.88 -5.19
CA GLN A 1052 41.88 -3.09 -5.23
C GLN A 1052 42.19 -4.06 -4.08
N ASN A 1053 43.47 -4.25 -3.74
CA ASN A 1053 43.88 -5.10 -2.63
C ASN A 1053 43.48 -4.50 -1.27
N LEU A 1054 43.70 -3.19 -1.06
CA LEU A 1054 43.31 -2.48 0.17
C LEU A 1054 41.79 -2.57 0.42
N VAL A 1055 40.98 -2.29 -0.60
CA VAL A 1055 39.51 -2.43 -0.52
C VAL A 1055 39.11 -3.88 -0.22
N GLY A 1056 39.69 -4.86 -0.92
CA GLY A 1056 39.42 -6.28 -0.69
C GLY A 1056 39.71 -6.75 0.76
N VAL A 1057 40.84 -6.32 1.34
CA VAL A 1057 41.22 -6.63 2.73
C VAL A 1057 40.27 -5.93 3.72
N SER A 1058 39.95 -4.66 3.48
CA SER A 1058 39.00 -3.91 4.31
C SER A 1058 37.60 -4.54 4.32
N ASN A 1059 37.10 -5.02 3.16
CA ASN A 1059 35.82 -5.72 3.09
C ASN A 1059 35.83 -6.95 3.99
N GLN A 1060 36.89 -7.77 3.92
CA GLN A 1060 37.06 -8.95 4.77
C GLN A 1060 37.12 -8.60 6.27
N LEU A 1061 37.78 -7.49 6.64
CA LEU A 1061 37.80 -6.98 8.02
C LEU A 1061 36.38 -6.59 8.48
N SER A 1062 35.62 -5.92 7.63
CA SER A 1062 34.23 -5.53 7.91
C SER A 1062 33.31 -6.75 8.03
N TRP A 1063 33.47 -7.77 7.19
CA TRP A 1063 32.72 -9.03 7.29
C TRP A 1063 33.05 -9.80 8.56
N ALA A 1064 34.34 -9.89 8.93
CA ALA A 1064 34.75 -10.43 10.23
C ALA A 1064 34.12 -9.65 11.40
N ALA A 1065 34.09 -8.31 11.34
CA ALA A 1065 33.47 -7.48 12.37
C ALA A 1065 31.93 -7.66 12.44
N ILE A 1066 31.25 -7.80 11.31
CA ILE A 1066 29.81 -8.16 11.23
C ILE A 1066 29.58 -9.52 11.89
N GLY A 1067 30.40 -10.52 11.59
CA GLY A 1067 30.34 -11.85 12.21
C GLY A 1067 30.53 -11.80 13.73
N VAL A 1068 31.55 -11.07 14.23
CA VAL A 1068 31.77 -10.88 15.68
C VAL A 1068 30.60 -10.15 16.34
N SER A 1069 30.04 -9.14 15.68
CA SER A 1069 28.87 -8.39 16.16
C SER A 1069 27.64 -9.30 16.24
N SER A 1070 27.38 -10.12 15.22
CA SER A 1070 26.26 -11.08 15.18
C SER A 1070 26.40 -12.17 16.25
N ILE A 1071 27.60 -12.72 16.48
CA ILE A 1071 27.86 -13.68 17.57
C ILE A 1071 27.51 -13.08 18.94
N ARG A 1072 27.88 -11.81 19.16
CA ARG A 1072 27.65 -11.14 20.44
C ARG A 1072 26.21 -10.66 20.60
N PHE A 1073 25.59 -10.17 19.53
CA PHE A 1073 24.16 -9.87 19.44
C PHE A 1073 23.32 -11.10 19.80
N HIS A 1074 23.53 -12.23 19.12
CA HIS A 1074 22.76 -13.46 19.37
C HIS A 1074 22.95 -13.97 20.80
N LYS A 1075 24.17 -13.90 21.35
CA LYS A 1075 24.43 -14.22 22.77
C LYS A 1075 23.73 -13.27 23.75
N ALA A 1076 23.62 -11.99 23.42
CA ALA A 1076 22.87 -11.01 24.22
C ALA A 1076 21.38 -11.30 24.17
N VAL A 1077 20.81 -11.55 22.98
CA VAL A 1077 19.39 -11.87 22.80
C VAL A 1077 18.99 -13.10 23.61
N ILE A 1078 19.79 -14.17 23.58
CA ILE A 1078 19.59 -15.37 24.42
C ILE A 1078 19.71 -15.04 25.91
N ARG A 1079 20.81 -14.38 26.35
CA ARG A 1079 21.03 -14.11 27.78
C ARG A 1079 20.04 -13.12 28.39
N GLN A 1080 19.49 -12.20 27.61
CA GLN A 1080 18.49 -11.22 28.03
C GLN A 1080 17.04 -11.70 27.76
N GLY A 1081 16.85 -12.92 27.22
CA GLY A 1081 15.52 -13.50 26.99
C GLY A 1081 14.68 -12.80 25.91
N LYS A 1082 15.31 -12.16 24.93
CA LYS A 1082 14.65 -11.35 23.88
C LYS A 1082 14.44 -12.10 22.55
N GLU A 1083 14.49 -13.43 22.55
CA GLU A 1083 14.39 -14.26 21.33
C GLU A 1083 13.06 -14.13 20.59
N SER A 1084 11.97 -13.82 21.30
CA SER A 1084 10.66 -13.53 20.71
C SER A 1084 10.62 -12.19 19.97
N SER A 1085 11.52 -11.25 20.28
CA SER A 1085 11.57 -9.93 19.64
C SER A 1085 12.28 -9.92 18.27
N LEU A 1086 12.75 -11.07 17.77
CA LEU A 1086 13.43 -11.20 16.48
C LEU A 1086 12.43 -11.39 15.32
N VAL A 1087 12.11 -10.30 14.60
CA VAL A 1087 11.26 -10.31 13.39
C VAL A 1087 11.85 -11.16 12.26
N TYR A 1088 13.19 -11.11 12.08
CA TYR A 1088 13.91 -11.98 11.14
C TYR A 1088 14.95 -12.81 11.88
N LYS A 1089 14.80 -14.14 11.81
CA LYS A 1089 15.67 -15.12 12.47
C LYS A 1089 16.67 -15.69 11.48
N ASN A 1090 17.96 -15.51 11.74
CA ASN A 1090 19.03 -16.07 10.92
C ASN A 1090 19.07 -17.60 11.09
N TRP A 1091 18.63 -18.33 10.07
CA TRP A 1091 18.61 -19.80 10.03
C TRP A 1091 19.98 -20.48 10.18
N THR A 1092 21.08 -19.72 10.05
CA THR A 1092 22.45 -20.22 10.23
C THR A 1092 22.97 -20.04 11.65
N GLN A 1093 22.23 -19.39 12.56
CA GLN A 1093 22.62 -19.33 13.97
C GLN A 1093 22.61 -20.75 14.60
N PRO A 1094 23.55 -21.05 15.52
CA PRO A 1094 24.63 -20.20 15.98
C PRO A 1094 25.89 -20.26 15.09
N TRP A 1095 25.98 -21.16 14.10
CA TRP A 1095 27.24 -21.57 13.45
C TRP A 1095 27.71 -20.62 12.34
N GLY A 1096 26.79 -20.05 11.54
CA GLY A 1096 27.08 -19.24 10.36
C GLY A 1096 27.98 -18.04 10.63
N PRO A 1097 27.71 -17.22 11.66
CA PRO A 1097 28.59 -16.12 12.05
C PRO A 1097 30.01 -16.55 12.42
N TYR A 1098 30.23 -17.74 12.99
CA TYR A 1098 31.59 -18.25 13.23
C TYR A 1098 32.28 -18.62 11.90
N VAL A 1099 31.54 -19.18 10.94
CA VAL A 1099 32.07 -19.44 9.58
C VAL A 1099 32.47 -18.12 8.89
N VAL A 1100 31.69 -17.04 9.07
CA VAL A 1100 32.06 -15.70 8.57
C VAL A 1100 33.35 -15.19 9.20
N VAL A 1101 33.48 -15.24 10.53
CA VAL A 1101 34.69 -14.76 11.23
C VAL A 1101 35.91 -15.59 10.85
N ILE A 1102 35.82 -16.91 10.96
CA ILE A 1102 36.93 -17.83 10.67
C ILE A 1102 37.31 -17.75 9.20
N GLY A 1103 36.34 -17.78 8.29
CA GLY A 1103 36.55 -17.66 6.85
C GLY A 1103 37.22 -16.35 6.46
N SER A 1104 36.73 -15.21 6.96
CA SER A 1104 37.30 -13.89 6.67
C SER A 1104 38.72 -13.74 7.21
N VAL A 1105 39.00 -14.19 8.44
CA VAL A 1105 40.35 -14.17 9.02
C VAL A 1105 41.30 -15.10 8.26
N LEU A 1106 40.86 -16.29 7.87
CA LEU A 1106 41.69 -17.21 7.07
C LEU A 1106 41.96 -16.65 5.67
N MET A 1107 40.98 -16.03 5.00
CA MET A 1107 41.20 -15.38 3.70
C MET A 1107 42.24 -14.26 3.83
N ILE A 1108 42.10 -13.37 4.83
CA ILE A 1108 43.08 -12.31 5.13
C ILE A 1108 44.49 -12.88 5.27
N LEU A 1109 44.67 -13.90 6.11
CA LEU A 1109 45.98 -14.47 6.41
C LEU A 1109 46.63 -15.20 5.23
N VAL A 1110 45.84 -15.84 4.38
CA VAL A 1110 46.35 -16.76 3.35
C VAL A 1110 46.43 -16.10 1.96
N GLN A 1111 45.62 -15.08 1.66
CA GLN A 1111 45.60 -14.46 0.32
C GLN A 1111 46.93 -13.81 -0.11
N GLY A 1112 47.71 -13.27 0.84
CA GLY A 1112 49.03 -12.71 0.56
C GLY A 1112 50.15 -13.75 0.45
N TRP A 1113 49.84 -15.02 0.17
CA TRP A 1113 50.82 -16.11 0.01
C TRP A 1113 51.96 -15.75 -0.96
N THR A 1114 51.63 -15.09 -2.07
CA THR A 1114 52.57 -14.62 -3.09
C THR A 1114 53.53 -13.55 -2.59
N ALA A 1115 53.20 -12.82 -1.53
CA ALA A 1115 54.08 -11.84 -0.90
C ALA A 1115 55.16 -12.45 0.00
N PHE A 1116 55.06 -13.75 0.32
CA PHE A 1116 56.03 -14.47 1.17
C PHE A 1116 56.94 -15.44 0.40
N LYS A 1117 56.56 -15.86 -0.81
CA LYS A 1117 57.31 -16.88 -1.58
C LYS A 1117 57.29 -16.60 -3.10
N PRO A 1118 58.28 -15.84 -3.63
CA PRO A 1118 59.36 -15.13 -2.93
C PRO A 1118 58.85 -13.92 -2.13
N PHE A 1119 59.63 -13.44 -1.17
CA PHE A 1119 59.21 -12.28 -0.36
C PHE A 1119 59.19 -10.99 -1.20
N ASN A 1120 58.05 -10.31 -1.27
CA ASN A 1120 57.87 -9.04 -1.98
C ASN A 1120 57.33 -7.97 -1.03
N VAL A 1121 58.14 -6.93 -0.79
CA VAL A 1121 57.82 -5.80 0.11
C VAL A 1121 56.56 -5.05 -0.35
N SER A 1122 56.41 -4.81 -1.66
CA SER A 1122 55.24 -4.11 -2.21
C SER A 1122 53.97 -4.91 -1.98
N ASP A 1123 53.99 -6.20 -2.34
CA ASP A 1123 52.81 -7.05 -2.20
C ASP A 1123 52.46 -7.27 -0.72
N PHE A 1124 53.47 -7.38 0.16
CA PHE A 1124 53.26 -7.50 1.60
C PHE A 1124 52.52 -6.28 2.16
N PHE A 1125 52.96 -5.05 1.87
CA PHE A 1125 52.22 -3.87 2.31
C PHE A 1125 50.85 -3.77 1.63
N SER A 1126 50.74 -4.08 0.34
CA SER A 1126 49.47 -4.06 -0.40
C SER A 1126 48.41 -4.99 0.20
N TYR A 1127 48.80 -6.15 0.75
CA TYR A 1127 47.88 -7.12 1.38
C TYR A 1127 47.66 -6.92 2.89
N TYR A 1128 48.59 -6.29 3.61
CA TYR A 1128 48.59 -6.33 5.08
C TYR A 1128 48.68 -4.97 5.80
N ILE A 1129 48.92 -3.85 5.09
CA ILE A 1129 48.97 -2.52 5.74
C ILE A 1129 47.66 -2.13 6.42
N GLU A 1130 46.52 -2.56 5.85
CA GLU A 1130 45.18 -2.30 6.40
C GLU A 1130 44.98 -2.95 7.78
N LEU A 1131 45.63 -4.11 8.04
CA LEU A 1131 45.60 -4.73 9.37
C LEU A 1131 46.28 -3.86 10.41
N ALA A 1132 47.39 -3.22 10.04
CA ALA A 1132 48.09 -2.28 10.91
C ALA A 1132 47.27 -1.01 11.13
N PHE A 1133 46.63 -0.46 10.08
CA PHE A 1133 45.75 0.69 10.21
C PHE A 1133 44.53 0.40 11.11
N PHE A 1134 43.82 -0.71 10.87
CA PHE A 1134 42.68 -1.14 11.69
C PHE A 1134 43.09 -1.36 13.15
N ALA A 1135 44.24 -2.00 13.40
CA ALA A 1135 44.76 -2.19 14.75
C ALA A 1135 45.15 -0.86 15.43
N LEU A 1136 45.74 0.08 14.69
CA LEU A 1136 46.07 1.42 15.19
C LEU A 1136 44.82 2.24 15.51
N ALA A 1137 43.77 2.19 14.67
CA ALA A 1137 42.48 2.81 14.95
C ALA A 1137 41.84 2.23 16.23
N PHE A 1138 41.88 0.89 16.37
CA PHE A 1138 41.32 0.18 17.51
C PHE A 1138 42.04 0.49 18.83
N VAL A 1139 43.37 0.36 18.84
CA VAL A 1139 44.19 0.63 20.03
C VAL A 1139 44.21 2.12 20.34
N GLY A 1140 44.34 2.98 19.33
CA GLY A 1140 44.34 4.43 19.46
C GLY A 1140 43.05 4.96 20.09
N TRP A 1141 41.88 4.59 19.57
CA TRP A 1141 40.60 4.98 20.17
C TRP A 1141 40.43 4.42 21.58
N LYS A 1142 40.81 3.15 21.79
CA LYS A 1142 40.73 2.49 23.11
C LYS A 1142 41.54 3.22 24.17
N LEU A 1143 42.78 3.62 23.85
CA LEU A 1143 43.65 4.37 24.76
C LEU A 1143 43.17 5.82 24.94
N TRP A 1144 42.75 6.49 23.87
CA TRP A 1144 42.34 7.90 23.93
C TRP A 1144 41.00 8.12 24.67
N LYS A 1145 40.04 7.21 24.53
CA LYS A 1145 38.70 7.31 25.15
C LYS A 1145 38.49 6.40 26.36
N GLY A 1146 39.47 5.57 26.74
CA GLY A 1146 39.38 4.66 27.88
C GLY A 1146 38.29 3.58 27.75
N THR A 1147 37.77 3.36 26.54
CA THR A 1147 36.59 2.53 26.27
C THR A 1147 36.87 1.04 26.53
N LYS A 1148 35.85 0.31 27.01
CA LYS A 1148 35.91 -1.12 27.33
C LYS A 1148 35.06 -1.94 26.36
N LEU A 1149 35.28 -3.26 26.37
CA LEU A 1149 34.37 -4.23 25.77
C LEU A 1149 33.10 -4.30 26.62
N ILE A 1150 31.92 -4.22 25.98
CA ILE A 1150 30.64 -4.24 26.68
C ILE A 1150 30.37 -5.68 27.18
N PRO A 1151 29.99 -5.91 28.46
CA PRO A 1151 29.51 -7.21 28.94
C PRO A 1151 28.27 -7.67 28.16
N ILE A 1152 28.04 -8.98 28.01
CA ILE A 1152 26.93 -9.48 27.16
C ILE A 1152 25.56 -9.10 27.75
N GLU A 1153 25.52 -9.01 29.07
CA GLU A 1153 24.40 -8.63 29.91
C GLU A 1153 24.08 -7.12 29.82
N GLU A 1154 25.07 -6.30 29.45
CA GLU A 1154 24.97 -4.83 29.34
C GLU A 1154 24.81 -4.36 27.88
N ILE A 1155 24.73 -5.28 26.91
CA ILE A 1155 24.49 -4.92 25.51
C ILE A 1155 23.09 -4.33 25.37
N ASP A 1156 23.02 -3.11 24.83
CA ASP A 1156 21.76 -2.44 24.51
C ASP A 1156 21.02 -3.17 23.37
N LEU A 1157 19.89 -3.79 23.70
CA LEU A 1157 18.94 -4.41 22.78
C LEU A 1157 17.60 -3.64 22.70
N TYR A 1158 17.58 -2.36 23.09
CA TYR A 1158 16.37 -1.54 23.17
C TYR A 1158 16.43 -0.28 22.30
N THR A 1159 17.38 0.63 22.50
CA THR A 1159 17.44 1.94 21.80
C THR A 1159 17.40 1.75 20.28
N ASP A 1160 16.78 2.62 19.49
CA ASP A 1160 16.69 2.49 18.02
C ASP A 1160 16.17 1.15 17.45
N THR A 1161 15.54 0.32 18.26
CA THR A 1161 14.67 -0.78 17.78
C THR A 1161 13.32 -0.21 17.37
N VAL A 1162 12.53 -0.99 16.62
CA VAL A 1162 11.13 -0.63 16.31
C VAL A 1162 10.32 -0.42 17.60
N GLN A 1163 10.58 -1.21 18.65
CA GLN A 1163 9.96 -1.03 19.96
C GLN A 1163 10.34 0.30 20.64
N TYR A 1164 11.59 0.74 20.55
CA TYR A 1164 11.99 2.04 21.08
C TYR A 1164 11.38 3.20 20.30
N GLU A 1165 11.21 3.05 18.99
CA GLU A 1165 10.55 4.06 18.16
C GLU A 1165 9.07 4.23 18.54
N ARG A 1166 8.35 3.12 18.76
CA ARG A 1166 6.99 3.10 19.35
C ARG A 1166 6.93 3.80 20.71
N ASP A 1167 7.85 3.47 21.61
CA ASP A 1167 7.88 4.03 22.97
C ASP A 1167 8.22 5.53 22.96
N LEU A 1168 9.09 5.97 22.04
CA LEU A 1168 9.43 7.38 21.83
C LEU A 1168 8.28 8.18 21.20
N ARG A 1169 7.58 7.60 20.20
CA ARG A 1169 6.32 8.15 19.66
C ARG A 1169 5.27 8.29 20.76
N ARG A 1170 5.09 7.26 21.60
CA ARG A 1170 4.18 7.29 22.76
C ARG A 1170 4.52 8.43 23.71
N ARG A 1171 5.78 8.54 24.16
CA ARG A 1171 6.19 9.62 25.08
C ARG A 1171 6.07 11.00 24.44
N ARG A 1172 6.27 11.14 23.12
CA ARG A 1172 6.06 12.39 22.39
C ARG A 1172 4.56 12.76 22.31
N ARG A 1173 3.66 11.80 22.07
CA ARG A 1173 2.20 11.98 22.15
C ARG A 1173 1.76 12.40 23.57
N ASP A 1174 2.33 11.79 24.61
CA ASP A 1174 2.03 12.13 26.00
C ASP A 1174 2.47 13.58 26.32
N LEU A 1175 3.68 13.99 25.90
CA LEU A 1175 4.17 15.37 26.06
C LEU A 1175 3.35 16.42 25.27
N ILE A 1176 2.80 16.05 24.11
CA ILE A 1176 1.86 16.90 23.36
C ILE A 1176 0.56 17.07 24.17
N ARG A 1177 0.01 15.98 24.73
CA ARG A 1177 -1.17 16.02 25.62
C ARG A 1177 -0.94 16.77 26.93
N GLU A 1178 0.28 16.73 27.47
CA GLU A 1178 0.73 17.50 28.65
C GLU A 1178 0.98 19.00 28.33
N GLY A 1179 0.72 19.47 27.10
CA GLY A 1179 0.84 20.88 26.71
C GLY A 1179 2.27 21.35 26.40
N ALA A 1180 3.20 20.44 26.17
CA ALA A 1180 4.58 20.75 25.78
C ALA A 1180 4.83 20.70 24.26
N GLY A 1181 3.77 20.55 23.44
CA GLY A 1181 3.82 20.40 21.98
C GLY A 1181 4.68 21.44 21.27
N ASP A 1182 4.52 22.73 21.59
CA ASP A 1182 5.23 23.85 20.96
C ASP A 1182 6.77 23.83 21.10
N LYS A 1183 7.30 22.97 21.99
CA LYS A 1183 8.75 22.83 22.24
C LYS A 1183 9.37 21.63 21.52
N LEU A 1184 8.56 20.79 20.88
CA LEU A 1184 9.00 19.63 20.11
C LEU A 1184 9.16 20.04 18.64
N PRO A 1185 10.23 19.61 17.95
CA PRO A 1185 10.36 19.88 16.52
C PRO A 1185 9.24 19.17 15.74
N VAL A 1186 8.68 19.86 14.75
CA VAL A 1186 7.73 19.28 13.78
C VAL A 1186 8.49 18.27 12.94
N LEU A 1187 8.10 16.99 13.04
CA LEU A 1187 8.64 15.91 12.22
C LEU A 1187 7.69 15.66 11.04
N LEU A 1188 8.25 15.58 9.83
CA LEU A 1188 7.51 15.32 8.59
C LEU A 1188 7.04 13.86 8.44
N GLU A 1189 7.13 13.05 9.49
CA GLU A 1189 6.94 11.59 9.47
C GLU A 1189 5.79 11.12 10.38
N ASP A 1190 5.13 12.03 11.11
CA ASP A 1190 4.07 11.69 12.09
C ASP A 1190 2.75 11.16 11.45
N GLU A 1191 2.65 11.16 10.11
CA GLU A 1191 1.49 10.67 9.33
C GLU A 1191 1.70 9.27 8.69
N GLU A 1192 2.82 9.02 7.99
CA GLU A 1192 3.12 7.69 7.37
C GLU A 1192 3.42 6.60 8.44
N ASP A 1193 3.79 6.98 9.67
CA ASP A 1193 4.26 6.05 10.71
C ASP A 1193 3.15 5.44 11.60
N GLN A 1194 1.93 5.98 11.59
CA GLN A 1194 0.81 5.43 12.38
C GLN A 1194 0.26 4.13 11.76
N GLU A 1195 0.43 3.93 10.45
CA GLU A 1195 0.07 2.66 9.78
C GLU A 1195 0.94 1.49 10.29
N GLN A 1196 2.24 1.71 10.53
CA GLN A 1196 3.15 0.65 11.01
C GLN A 1196 2.94 0.28 12.48
N ASP A 1197 2.66 1.26 13.35
CA ASP A 1197 2.33 0.97 14.77
C ASP A 1197 1.08 0.08 14.88
N ASN A 1198 0.11 0.22 13.96
CA ASN A 1198 -1.13 -0.57 13.94
C ASN A 1198 -0.97 -1.97 13.31
N GLU A 1199 -0.32 -2.09 12.13
CA GLU A 1199 -0.07 -3.41 11.51
C GLU A 1199 0.72 -4.35 12.43
N GLU A 1200 1.75 -3.82 13.08
CA GLU A 1200 2.66 -4.60 13.91
C GLU A 1200 2.16 -4.71 15.37
N GLN A 1201 1.03 -4.09 15.73
CA GLN A 1201 0.23 -4.49 16.89
C GLN A 1201 -0.63 -5.72 16.56
N ALA A 1202 -1.28 -5.74 15.40
CA ALA A 1202 -2.06 -6.87 14.93
C ALA A 1202 -1.22 -8.16 14.77
N GLU A 1203 0.03 -8.05 14.28
CA GLU A 1203 0.95 -9.21 14.20
C GLU A 1203 1.36 -9.73 15.59
N VAL A 1204 1.57 -8.86 16.59
CA VAL A 1204 1.92 -9.29 17.96
C VAL A 1204 0.74 -9.98 18.66
N GLU A 1205 -0.50 -9.51 18.45
CA GLU A 1205 -1.69 -10.22 18.95
C GLU A 1205 -1.87 -11.60 18.29
N GLN A 1206 -1.53 -11.74 17.01
CA GLN A 1206 -1.54 -13.03 16.32
C GLN A 1206 -0.46 -13.99 16.86
N GLU A 1207 0.77 -13.51 17.09
CA GLU A 1207 1.82 -14.36 17.68
C GLU A 1207 1.51 -14.77 19.13
N GLN A 1208 0.96 -13.88 19.96
CA GLN A 1208 0.51 -14.24 21.32
C GLN A 1208 -0.62 -15.28 21.31
N LYS A 1209 -1.59 -15.16 20.39
CA LYS A 1209 -2.62 -16.21 20.16
C LYS A 1209 -1.99 -17.53 19.70
N HIS A 1210 -0.86 -17.50 18.99
CA HIS A 1210 -0.16 -18.68 18.50
C HIS A 1210 0.73 -19.36 19.56
N GLU A 1211 1.41 -18.60 20.42
CA GLU A 1211 2.11 -19.15 21.60
C GLU A 1211 1.13 -19.71 22.63
N SER A 1212 -0.01 -19.04 22.88
CA SER A 1212 -1.10 -19.57 23.73
C SER A 1212 -1.61 -20.92 23.23
N LYS A 1213 -1.72 -21.12 21.91
CA LYS A 1213 -2.04 -22.42 21.31
C LYS A 1213 -0.92 -23.45 21.57
N LYS A 1214 0.36 -23.10 21.43
CA LYS A 1214 1.50 -24.01 21.70
C LYS A 1214 1.61 -24.40 23.18
N GLU A 1215 1.36 -23.50 24.12
CA GLU A 1215 1.31 -23.81 25.54
C GLU A 1215 0.13 -24.72 25.89
N LYS A 1216 -1.06 -24.46 25.34
CA LYS A 1216 -2.22 -25.36 25.48
C LYS A 1216 -1.92 -26.77 24.94
N VAL A 1217 -1.24 -26.87 23.78
CA VAL A 1217 -0.81 -28.17 23.23
C VAL A 1217 0.24 -28.86 24.11
N ARG A 1218 1.20 -28.13 24.69
CA ARG A 1218 2.17 -28.68 25.66
C ARG A 1218 1.50 -29.12 26.96
N ALA A 1219 0.51 -28.39 27.47
CA ALA A 1219 -0.27 -28.75 28.64
C ALA A 1219 -1.15 -30.00 28.40
N VAL A 1220 -1.73 -30.13 27.20
CA VAL A 1220 -2.46 -31.34 26.77
C VAL A 1220 -1.52 -32.53 26.61
N ALA A 1221 -0.33 -32.36 26.01
CA ALA A 1221 0.68 -33.42 25.92
C ALA A 1221 1.22 -33.85 27.29
N SER A 1222 1.43 -32.90 28.21
CA SER A 1222 1.82 -33.16 29.60
C SER A 1222 0.74 -33.95 30.35
N ARG A 1223 -0.55 -33.58 30.22
CA ARG A 1223 -1.66 -34.36 30.78
C ARG A 1223 -1.78 -35.75 30.15
N ALA A 1224 -1.65 -35.87 28.84
CA ALA A 1224 -1.65 -37.17 28.16
C ALA A 1224 -0.51 -38.09 28.66
N SER A 1225 0.67 -37.54 28.96
CA SER A 1225 1.78 -38.29 29.57
C SER A 1225 1.51 -38.72 31.01
N GLN A 1226 0.65 -38.03 31.77
CA GLN A 1226 0.25 -38.45 33.11
C GLN A 1226 -0.83 -39.55 33.09
N TYR A 1227 -1.71 -39.55 32.09
CA TYR A 1227 -2.70 -40.62 31.86
C TYR A 1227 -2.11 -41.91 31.27
N LEU A 1228 -0.84 -41.90 30.83
CA LEU A 1228 -0.10 -43.08 30.35
C LEU A 1228 0.77 -43.75 31.44
N CYS A 1229 0.69 -43.29 32.69
CA CYS A 1229 1.35 -43.90 33.85
C CYS A 1229 0.37 -44.46 34.90
N PHE A 1230 -0.88 -44.72 34.50
CA PHE A 1230 -1.93 -45.38 35.31
C PHE A 1230 -2.54 -46.56 34.55
#